data_AF-C1E016-F1
#
_entry.id   AF-C1E016-F1
#
_cell.length_a   1.000
_cell.length_b   1.000
_cell.length_c   1.000
_cell.angle_alpha   90.00
_cell.angle_beta   90.00
_cell.angle_gamma   90.00
#
_symmetry.space_group_name_H-M   'P 1'
#
loop_
_entity.id
_entity.type
_entity.pdbx_description
1 polymer ?
#
loop_
_entity_poly.entity_id
_entity_poly.type
_entity_poly.pdbx_seq_one_letter_code
_entity_poly.pdbx_strand_id
1 'polypeptide(L)'
;MATAPPGSLPMNLGFIEVAVKFAEVMQECDRLCAVKDPTEEPFKSKYAAERALKSLASTLTDDRVAEIAGPDEPIVEALLDLRARLAHRRGVIAVETEDPAKAEGLLEDAVTWLGARAGAPECVHALIDSCNHLGIVWTNRSDPEKAMPHLERAMRVYEDLDPKDPDAKTPAIERAFTNTVFYLAQVYGYVGRDEEAAKLCGACLRRQCEAVPTAGGIGSRGGVKGASVSPEEWAQNAAQLAGFYAARACWATARHCAAAAEKVFADANPGWKSSEVDTSSSEVEGSIPTGSGHGVGALDDDALNVGANVHLAWAKLHLRRLTAATELFATRGATETGAGGEAKRAASTGDDNALIVSFPTLRLGDGGATSATEAAKTVGIVSQGPGEGWVPRDLATARAVFNQAARRFRAALARYKLDGFVTEHCDVVLDVARLHKHLAFFEESNPRRYNSLQRRRAERCERVAAELSRDKYPGLYKTLWFEYAEAHRAILEGKIRRGRPPLSLGDAARCATRGYTAYVDTFEDQVGSDRLNPRRIIDSDEEKTYVTARFIRARTASKQHGQFGSEADALGVALIDYEFVPAYVKAHGLVGMEQESDLCEQMCALLPTKIVHLRSMEKNAGKDPLAVDPLAVQ
;
A
#
# COMPACT_ATOMS: atom_id res chain seq x y z
N MET A 1 17.25 -43.03 48.84
CA MET A 1 16.23 -42.19 48.16
C MET A 1 16.60 -42.16 46.70
N ALA A 2 15.85 -42.88 45.86
CA ALA A 2 16.08 -42.91 44.43
C ALA A 2 15.60 -41.57 43.85
N THR A 3 16.49 -40.80 43.25
CA THR A 3 16.14 -39.61 42.45
C THR A 3 15.35 -40.09 41.24
N ALA A 4 14.12 -39.63 41.10
CA ALA A 4 13.29 -39.91 39.94
C ALA A 4 13.99 -39.39 38.66
N PRO A 5 13.85 -40.08 37.52
CA PRO A 5 14.48 -39.65 36.28
C PRO A 5 13.96 -38.27 35.85
N PRO A 6 14.81 -37.42 35.25
CA PRO A 6 14.37 -36.13 34.71
C PRO A 6 13.25 -36.36 33.69
N GLY A 7 12.08 -35.76 33.93
CA GLY A 7 10.89 -35.90 33.10
C GLY A 7 9.75 -36.78 33.67
N SER A 8 9.92 -37.43 34.83
CA SER A 8 8.77 -38.09 35.49
C SER A 8 7.88 -37.06 36.19
N LEU A 9 6.57 -37.03 35.84
CA LEU A 9 5.57 -36.23 36.56
C LEU A 9 5.68 -36.51 38.07
N PRO A 10 5.70 -35.47 38.91
CA PRO A 10 5.79 -35.67 40.34
C PRO A 10 4.45 -36.22 40.83
N MET A 11 4.47 -37.37 41.51
CA MET A 11 3.27 -38.19 41.70
C MET A 11 2.92 -38.29 43.18
N ASN A 12 2.01 -37.41 43.63
CA ASN A 12 1.20 -37.63 44.81
C ASN A 12 -0.30 -37.48 44.45
N LEU A 13 -1.17 -38.08 45.28
CA LEU A 13 -2.60 -38.14 44.96
C LEU A 13 -3.23 -36.74 44.81
N GLY A 14 -2.87 -35.80 45.68
CA GLY A 14 -3.41 -34.44 45.64
C GLY A 14 -3.02 -33.66 44.38
N PHE A 15 -1.79 -33.82 43.89
CA PHE A 15 -1.36 -33.24 42.62
C PHE A 15 -2.11 -33.85 41.44
N ILE A 16 -2.26 -35.18 41.40
CA ILE A 16 -2.97 -35.87 40.32
C ILE A 16 -4.42 -35.39 40.24
N GLU A 17 -5.12 -35.25 41.38
CA GLU A 17 -6.49 -34.72 41.42
C GLU A 17 -6.58 -33.31 40.83
N VAL A 18 -5.65 -32.42 41.17
CA VAL A 18 -5.59 -31.06 40.61
C VAL A 18 -5.27 -31.09 39.12
N ALA A 19 -4.31 -31.91 38.68
CA ALA A 19 -3.88 -32.00 37.29
C ALA A 19 -5.00 -32.53 36.38
N VAL A 20 -5.76 -33.54 36.83
CA VAL A 20 -6.93 -34.06 36.11
C VAL A 20 -8.00 -32.97 35.98
N LYS A 21 -8.34 -32.31 37.10
CA LYS A 21 -9.33 -31.22 37.08
C LYS A 21 -8.89 -30.05 36.21
N PHE A 22 -7.60 -29.72 36.19
CA PHE A 22 -7.05 -28.74 35.28
C PHE A 22 -7.26 -29.13 33.82
N ALA A 23 -6.96 -30.37 33.44
CA ALA A 23 -7.15 -30.84 32.07
C ALA A 23 -8.63 -30.78 31.64
N GLU A 24 -9.56 -31.20 32.51
CA GLU A 24 -11.00 -31.10 32.27
C GLU A 24 -11.45 -29.65 32.06
N VAL A 25 -11.03 -28.73 32.93
CA VAL A 25 -11.39 -27.31 32.84
C VAL A 25 -10.80 -26.66 31.59
N MET A 26 -9.56 -27.00 31.20
CA MET A 26 -8.94 -26.49 29.98
C MET A 26 -9.66 -27.00 28.72
N GLN A 27 -10.01 -28.29 28.67
CA GLN A 27 -10.77 -28.86 27.56
C GLN A 27 -12.15 -28.20 27.42
N GLU A 28 -12.85 -28.00 28.54
CA GLU A 28 -14.14 -27.31 28.53
C GLU A 28 -14.00 -25.83 28.14
N CYS A 29 -12.95 -25.15 28.60
CA CYS A 29 -12.62 -23.81 28.17
C CYS A 29 -12.45 -23.73 26.65
N ASP A 30 -11.68 -24.64 26.04
CA ASP A 30 -11.47 -24.66 24.59
C ASP A 30 -12.77 -24.90 23.83
N ARG A 31 -13.62 -25.80 24.34
CA ARG A 31 -14.96 -26.06 23.77
C ARG A 31 -15.84 -24.81 23.81
N LEU A 32 -15.86 -24.09 24.93
CA LEU A 32 -16.66 -22.88 25.11
C LEU A 32 -16.14 -21.72 24.26
N CYS A 33 -14.82 -21.49 24.22
CA CYS A 33 -14.22 -20.43 23.41
C CYS A 33 -14.39 -20.65 21.89
N ALA A 34 -14.63 -21.88 21.46
CA ALA A 34 -14.94 -22.19 20.05
C ALA A 34 -16.39 -21.88 19.63
N VAL A 35 -17.28 -21.57 20.58
CA VAL A 35 -18.68 -21.24 20.30
C VAL A 35 -18.77 -19.82 19.73
N LYS A 36 -19.49 -19.67 18.61
CA LYS A 36 -19.87 -18.35 18.08
C LYS A 36 -21.14 -17.89 18.78
N ASP A 37 -21.00 -17.00 19.75
CA ASP A 37 -22.12 -16.41 20.48
C ASP A 37 -22.93 -15.45 19.57
N PRO A 38 -24.26 -15.32 19.78
CA PRO A 38 -25.08 -14.38 19.03
C PRO A 38 -24.76 -12.93 19.39
N THR A 39 -25.05 -12.01 18.48
CA THR A 39 -24.79 -10.57 18.66
C THR A 39 -25.52 -9.96 19.85
N GLU A 40 -26.66 -10.52 20.24
CA GLU A 40 -27.47 -10.09 21.38
C GLU A 40 -26.87 -10.49 22.74
N GLU A 41 -26.03 -11.54 22.77
CA GLU A 41 -25.35 -12.01 23.98
C GLU A 41 -23.85 -12.25 23.69
N PRO A 42 -23.08 -11.19 23.37
CA PRO A 42 -21.69 -11.33 22.99
C PRO A 42 -20.86 -11.95 24.12
N PHE A 43 -19.94 -12.83 23.75
CA PHE A 43 -18.95 -13.47 24.64
C PHE A 43 -19.52 -14.32 25.79
N LYS A 44 -20.82 -14.66 25.79
CA LYS A 44 -21.47 -15.47 26.82
C LYS A 44 -20.71 -16.76 27.13
N SER A 45 -20.25 -17.47 26.11
CA SER A 45 -19.51 -18.71 26.25
C SER A 45 -18.11 -18.47 26.81
N LYS A 46 -17.43 -17.39 26.41
CA LYS A 46 -16.12 -16.98 26.94
C LYS A 46 -16.19 -16.58 28.41
N TYR A 47 -17.24 -15.87 28.83
CA TYR A 47 -17.47 -15.57 30.26
C TYR A 47 -17.77 -16.83 31.08
N ALA A 48 -18.42 -17.84 30.50
CA ALA A 48 -18.60 -19.14 31.15
C ALA A 48 -17.27 -19.87 31.35
N ALA A 49 -16.40 -19.86 30.33
CA ALA A 49 -15.05 -20.41 30.42
C ALA A 49 -14.22 -19.71 31.51
N GLU A 50 -14.25 -18.36 31.55
CA GLU A 50 -13.56 -17.59 32.58
C GLU A 50 -14.07 -17.90 34.00
N ARG A 51 -15.38 -18.12 34.18
CA ARG A 51 -15.90 -18.55 35.50
C ARG A 51 -15.33 -19.90 35.93
N ALA A 52 -15.25 -20.87 35.02
CA ALA A 52 -14.69 -22.19 35.32
C ALA A 52 -13.19 -22.12 35.67
N LEU A 53 -12.41 -21.39 34.86
CA LEU A 53 -10.98 -21.17 35.09
C LEU A 53 -10.72 -20.43 36.40
N LYS A 54 -11.48 -19.36 36.67
CA LYS A 54 -11.37 -18.59 37.92
C LYS A 54 -11.72 -19.45 39.14
N SER A 55 -12.73 -20.31 39.02
CA SER A 55 -13.11 -21.23 40.09
C SER A 55 -11.95 -22.17 40.44
N LEU A 56 -11.33 -22.81 39.45
CA LEU A 56 -10.17 -23.67 39.70
C LEU A 56 -8.98 -22.88 40.24
N ALA A 57 -8.66 -21.73 39.65
CA ALA A 57 -7.55 -20.88 40.10
C ALA A 57 -7.70 -20.45 41.56
N SER A 58 -8.93 -20.15 42.01
CA SER A 58 -9.20 -19.76 43.40
C SER A 58 -8.95 -20.87 44.42
N THR A 59 -8.88 -22.13 43.98
CA THR A 59 -8.54 -23.26 44.85
C THR A 59 -7.03 -23.48 44.98
N LEU A 60 -6.21 -22.89 44.11
CA LEU A 60 -4.75 -23.04 44.10
C LEU A 60 -4.04 -21.84 44.78
N THR A 61 -4.43 -21.58 46.04
CA THR A 61 -3.77 -20.61 46.91
C THR A 61 -2.38 -21.11 47.34
N ASP A 62 -1.51 -20.20 47.79
CA ASP A 62 -0.16 -20.59 48.26
C ASP A 62 -0.23 -21.62 49.41
N ASP A 63 -1.17 -21.45 50.34
CA ASP A 63 -1.42 -22.41 51.42
C ASP A 63 -1.83 -23.79 50.88
N ARG A 64 -2.71 -23.84 49.87
CA ARG A 64 -3.16 -25.10 49.28
C ARG A 64 -2.04 -25.77 48.48
N VAL A 65 -1.20 -24.99 47.81
CA VAL A 65 -0.01 -25.51 47.13
C VAL A 65 0.93 -26.14 48.14
N ALA A 66 1.22 -25.44 49.24
CA ALA A 66 2.07 -25.96 50.32
C ALA A 66 1.47 -27.22 50.99
N GLU A 67 0.14 -27.26 51.16
CA GLU A 67 -0.57 -28.43 51.70
C GLU A 67 -0.45 -29.65 50.77
N ILE A 68 -0.70 -29.48 49.47
CA ILE A 68 -0.65 -30.58 48.50
C ILE A 68 0.79 -31.06 48.29
N ALA A 69 1.74 -30.14 48.13
CA ALA A 69 3.11 -30.49 47.83
C ALA A 69 3.89 -30.97 49.05
N GLY A 70 3.54 -30.49 50.25
CA GLY A 70 4.39 -30.68 51.43
C GLY A 70 5.81 -30.16 51.16
N PRO A 71 6.87 -30.94 51.48
CA PRO A 71 8.25 -30.56 51.19
C PRO A 71 8.70 -30.85 49.75
N ASP A 72 7.88 -31.47 48.89
CA ASP A 72 8.27 -31.83 47.53
C ASP A 72 8.25 -30.60 46.60
N GLU A 73 9.41 -29.94 46.50
CA GLU A 73 9.64 -28.79 45.63
C GLU A 73 9.21 -29.01 44.16
N PRO A 74 9.42 -30.18 43.53
CA PRO A 74 8.90 -30.43 42.18
C PRO A 74 7.37 -30.38 42.07
N ILE A 75 6.64 -30.76 43.13
CA ILE A 75 5.17 -30.68 43.15
C ILE A 75 4.72 -29.23 43.33
N VAL A 76 5.43 -28.44 44.17
CA VAL A 76 5.20 -27.00 44.29
C VAL A 76 5.33 -26.35 42.91
N GLU A 77 6.43 -26.59 42.21
CA GLU A 77 6.67 -26.03 40.88
C GLU A 77 5.59 -26.44 39.88
N ALA A 78 5.22 -27.72 39.82
CA ALA A 78 4.21 -28.21 38.89
C ALA A 78 2.81 -27.61 39.16
N LEU A 79 2.44 -27.39 40.42
CA LEU A 79 1.18 -26.72 40.79
C LEU A 79 1.21 -25.23 40.40
N LEU A 80 2.35 -24.57 40.57
CA LEU A 80 2.53 -23.17 40.18
C LEU A 80 2.55 -23.02 38.65
N ASP A 81 3.08 -24.00 37.90
CA ASP A 81 2.96 -24.08 36.44
C ASP A 81 1.51 -24.20 35.99
N LEU A 82 0.69 -25.01 36.67
CA LEU A 82 -0.76 -25.09 36.41
C LEU A 82 -1.44 -23.74 36.71
N ARG A 83 -1.09 -23.09 37.83
CA ARG A 83 -1.63 -21.78 38.22
C ARG A 83 -1.29 -20.69 37.20
N ALA A 84 -0.05 -20.64 36.73
CA ALA A 84 0.39 -19.67 35.73
C ALA A 84 -0.28 -19.91 34.38
N ARG A 85 -0.47 -21.16 33.96
CA ARG A 85 -1.23 -21.51 32.74
C ARG A 85 -2.72 -21.15 32.85
N LEU A 86 -3.33 -21.29 34.03
CA LEU A 86 -4.67 -20.75 34.28
C LEU A 86 -4.67 -19.22 34.11
N ALA A 87 -3.74 -18.50 34.75
CA ALA A 87 -3.64 -17.05 34.62
C ALA A 87 -3.48 -16.60 33.16
N HIS A 88 -2.60 -17.25 32.41
CA HIS A 88 -2.45 -17.06 30.97
C HIS A 88 -3.79 -17.20 30.22
N ARG A 89 -4.48 -18.35 30.36
CA ARG A 89 -5.72 -18.60 29.62
C ARG A 89 -6.83 -17.60 29.96
N ARG A 90 -6.92 -17.23 31.23
CA ARG A 90 -7.85 -16.19 31.72
C ARG A 90 -7.50 -14.81 31.17
N GLY A 91 -6.21 -14.50 31.06
CA GLY A 91 -5.69 -13.27 30.45
C GLY A 91 -6.03 -13.17 28.97
N VAL A 92 -5.86 -14.26 28.20
CA VAL A 92 -6.27 -14.35 26.79
C VAL A 92 -7.77 -14.08 26.64
N ILE A 93 -8.61 -14.74 27.45
CA ILE A 93 -10.06 -14.46 27.44
C ILE A 93 -10.33 -12.99 27.75
N ALA A 94 -9.63 -12.40 28.72
CA ALA A 94 -9.82 -10.98 29.06
C ALA A 94 -9.47 -10.06 27.87
N VAL A 95 -8.42 -10.35 27.09
CA VAL A 95 -8.14 -9.61 25.83
C VAL A 95 -9.29 -9.76 24.85
N GLU A 96 -9.75 -10.99 24.63
CA GLU A 96 -10.82 -11.30 23.67
C GLU A 96 -12.20 -10.77 24.08
N THR A 97 -12.42 -10.52 25.37
CA THR A 97 -13.64 -9.88 25.91
C THR A 97 -13.43 -8.40 26.24
N GLU A 98 -12.40 -7.78 25.68
CA GLU A 98 -12.13 -6.35 25.75
C GLU A 98 -11.97 -5.80 27.19
N ASP A 99 -11.37 -6.58 28.09
CA ASP A 99 -10.98 -6.18 29.45
C ASP A 99 -9.44 -6.08 29.57
N PRO A 100 -8.82 -5.01 29.02
CA PRO A 100 -7.37 -4.91 28.90
C PRO A 100 -6.67 -4.77 30.24
N ALA A 101 -7.32 -4.21 31.27
CA ALA A 101 -6.72 -4.04 32.59
C ALA A 101 -6.58 -5.39 33.31
N LYS A 102 -7.63 -6.22 33.24
CA LYS A 102 -7.59 -7.58 33.76
C LYS A 102 -6.63 -8.46 32.96
N ALA A 103 -6.62 -8.30 31.64
CA ALA A 103 -5.69 -9.03 30.77
C ALA A 103 -4.23 -8.76 31.13
N GLU A 104 -3.85 -7.48 31.23
CA GLU A 104 -2.50 -7.07 31.59
C GLU A 104 -2.04 -7.72 32.90
N GLY A 105 -2.81 -7.58 33.99
CA GLY A 105 -2.43 -8.16 35.28
C GLY A 105 -2.27 -9.68 35.24
N LEU A 106 -3.24 -10.39 34.64
CA LEU A 106 -3.18 -11.85 34.56
C LEU A 106 -2.03 -12.37 33.68
N LEU A 107 -1.73 -11.67 32.59
CA LEU A 107 -0.67 -12.06 31.65
C LEU A 107 0.71 -11.73 32.20
N GLU A 108 0.90 -10.60 32.89
CA GLU A 108 2.17 -10.25 33.56
C GLU A 108 2.50 -11.25 34.67
N ASP A 109 1.51 -11.63 35.48
CA ASP A 109 1.66 -12.67 36.50
C ASP A 109 2.11 -14.00 35.87
N ALA A 110 1.49 -14.40 34.76
CA ALA A 110 1.85 -15.61 34.03
C ALA A 110 3.27 -15.54 33.44
N VAL A 111 3.63 -14.45 32.76
CA VAL A 111 4.95 -14.25 32.16
C VAL A 111 6.06 -14.24 33.21
N THR A 112 5.79 -13.67 34.38
CA THR A 112 6.75 -13.62 35.50
C THR A 112 7.13 -15.02 35.96
N TRP A 113 6.14 -15.89 36.19
CA TRP A 113 6.40 -17.28 36.60
C TRP A 113 7.00 -18.12 35.47
N LEU A 114 6.36 -18.12 34.30
CA LEU A 114 6.72 -18.99 33.18
C LEU A 114 8.10 -18.67 32.60
N GLY A 115 8.60 -17.45 32.81
CA GLY A 115 9.92 -17.01 32.36
C GLY A 115 11.09 -17.88 32.82
N ALA A 116 10.95 -18.58 33.95
CA ALA A 116 11.98 -19.48 34.48
C ALA A 116 11.82 -20.95 34.04
N ARG A 117 10.81 -21.27 33.22
CA ARG A 117 10.35 -22.64 32.95
C ARG A 117 10.70 -23.13 31.54
N ALA A 118 12.00 -23.22 31.24
CA ALA A 118 12.52 -23.46 29.88
C ALA A 118 12.38 -24.90 29.32
N GLY A 119 11.76 -25.84 30.05
CA GLY A 119 11.76 -27.27 29.66
C GLY A 119 10.40 -27.91 29.36
N ALA A 120 9.28 -27.27 29.73
CA ALA A 120 7.95 -27.84 29.53
C ALA A 120 7.26 -27.17 28.32
N PRO A 121 6.97 -27.88 27.22
CA PRO A 121 6.42 -27.28 26.00
C PRO A 121 5.14 -26.47 26.23
N GLU A 122 4.27 -26.90 27.14
CA GLU A 122 3.03 -26.18 27.48
C GLU A 122 3.30 -24.87 28.21
N CYS A 123 4.37 -24.80 29.01
CA CYS A 123 4.79 -23.58 29.69
C CYS A 123 5.47 -22.61 28.71
N VAL A 124 6.31 -23.12 27.82
CA VAL A 124 6.93 -22.35 26.73
C VAL A 124 5.85 -21.74 25.83
N HIS A 125 4.87 -22.53 25.40
CA HIS A 125 3.73 -22.05 24.62
C HIS A 125 2.99 -20.93 25.35
N ALA A 126 2.58 -21.16 26.62
CA ALA A 126 1.85 -20.18 27.41
C ALA A 126 2.65 -18.89 27.63
N LEU A 127 3.99 -18.97 27.74
CA LEU A 127 4.85 -17.80 27.86
C LEU A 127 4.87 -16.96 26.58
N ILE A 128 5.15 -17.60 25.44
CA ILE A 128 5.17 -16.95 24.12
C ILE A 128 3.81 -16.31 23.84
N ASP A 129 2.73 -17.07 24.05
CA ASP A 129 1.39 -16.59 23.75
C ASP A 129 0.94 -15.47 24.72
N SER A 130 1.34 -15.53 26.00
CA SER A 130 1.10 -14.41 26.94
C SER A 130 1.81 -13.12 26.50
N CYS A 131 3.07 -13.24 26.08
CA CYS A 131 3.83 -12.11 25.55
C CYS A 131 3.19 -11.52 24.28
N ASN A 132 2.66 -12.37 23.39
CA ASN A 132 1.90 -11.91 22.21
C ASN A 132 0.67 -11.10 22.60
N HIS A 133 -0.12 -11.59 23.55
CA HIS A 133 -1.32 -10.92 24.03
C HIS A 133 -1.01 -9.60 24.77
N LEU A 134 0.09 -9.53 25.52
CA LEU A 134 0.58 -8.25 26.07
C LEU A 134 0.98 -7.28 24.96
N GLY A 135 1.62 -7.78 23.89
CA GLY A 135 1.91 -6.99 22.70
C GLY A 135 0.64 -6.38 22.07
N ILE A 136 -0.43 -7.17 21.95
CA ILE A 136 -1.74 -6.71 21.48
C ILE A 136 -2.32 -5.63 22.41
N VAL A 137 -2.34 -5.90 23.73
CA VAL A 137 -2.91 -4.97 24.73
C VAL A 137 -2.26 -3.59 24.65
N TRP A 138 -0.92 -3.54 24.61
CA TRP A 138 -0.19 -2.28 24.55
C TRP A 138 -0.34 -1.56 23.20
N THR A 139 -0.35 -2.31 22.09
CA THR A 139 -0.57 -1.75 20.76
C THR A 139 -1.98 -1.15 20.63
N ASN A 140 -3.01 -1.83 21.13
CA ASN A 140 -4.39 -1.33 21.13
C ASN A 140 -4.57 -0.07 22.01
N ARG A 141 -3.70 0.13 23.01
CA ARG A 141 -3.62 1.36 23.81
C ARG A 141 -2.80 2.47 23.14
N SER A 142 -2.39 2.29 21.89
CA SER A 142 -1.53 3.21 21.13
C SER A 142 -0.15 3.43 21.79
N ASP A 143 0.37 2.41 22.48
CA ASP A 143 1.69 2.43 23.13
C ASP A 143 2.55 1.25 22.60
N PRO A 144 3.00 1.31 21.33
CA PRO A 144 3.78 0.23 20.71
C PRO A 144 5.16 0.04 21.37
N GLU A 145 5.67 1.05 22.07
CA GLU A 145 6.97 1.02 22.75
C GLU A 145 6.94 0.06 23.95
N LYS A 146 5.81 -0.01 24.67
CA LYS A 146 5.59 -1.02 25.72
C LYS A 146 5.28 -2.41 25.18
N ALA A 147 4.70 -2.53 23.98
CA ALA A 147 4.44 -3.82 23.35
C ALA A 147 5.75 -4.56 22.98
N MET A 148 6.72 -3.81 22.47
CA MET A 148 7.98 -4.31 21.93
C MET A 148 8.77 -5.25 22.85
N PRO A 149 9.07 -4.92 24.13
CA PRO A 149 9.86 -5.80 25.00
C PRO A 149 9.19 -7.16 25.26
N HIS A 150 7.85 -7.23 25.29
CA HIS A 150 7.14 -8.51 25.44
C HIS A 150 7.32 -9.38 24.19
N LEU A 151 7.16 -8.81 23.00
CA LEU A 151 7.30 -9.55 21.74
C LEU A 151 8.75 -9.98 21.47
N GLU A 152 9.72 -9.14 21.80
CA GLU A 152 11.15 -9.50 21.74
C GLU A 152 11.53 -10.59 22.75
N ARG A 153 10.82 -10.66 23.89
CA ARG A 153 10.98 -11.76 24.85
C ARG A 153 10.39 -13.06 24.28
N ALA A 154 9.20 -13.04 23.70
CA ALA A 154 8.62 -14.20 23.03
C ALA A 154 9.53 -14.74 21.92
N MET A 155 10.14 -13.84 21.14
CA MET A 155 11.08 -14.22 20.08
C MET A 155 12.32 -14.92 20.64
N ARG A 156 12.95 -14.35 21.67
CA ARG A 156 14.11 -14.96 22.35
C ARG A 156 13.78 -16.34 22.91
N VAL A 157 12.64 -16.49 23.58
CA VAL A 157 12.19 -17.78 24.14
C VAL A 157 12.08 -18.84 23.05
N TYR A 158 11.52 -18.51 21.88
CA TYR A 158 11.42 -19.45 20.77
C TYR A 158 12.79 -19.77 20.13
N GLU A 159 13.67 -18.79 20.01
CA GLU A 159 15.02 -18.95 19.44
C GLU A 159 15.95 -19.79 20.32
N ASP A 160 15.75 -19.76 21.64
CA ASP A 160 16.51 -20.54 22.62
C ASP A 160 16.10 -22.04 22.65
N LEU A 161 15.00 -22.43 21.99
CA LEU A 161 14.58 -23.83 21.89
C LEU A 161 15.55 -24.65 21.04
N ASP A 162 15.96 -25.82 21.53
CA ASP A 162 16.89 -26.70 20.81
C ASP A 162 16.25 -27.15 19.49
N PRO A 163 16.80 -26.76 18.31
CA PRO A 163 16.25 -27.17 17.04
C PRO A 163 16.39 -28.68 16.78
N LYS A 164 17.22 -29.39 17.54
CA LYS A 164 17.41 -30.85 17.41
C LYS A 164 16.40 -31.65 18.21
N ASP A 165 15.71 -31.03 19.16
CA ASP A 165 14.65 -31.68 19.92
C ASP A 165 13.35 -31.61 19.09
N PRO A 166 12.87 -32.75 18.56
CA PRO A 166 11.66 -32.77 17.74
C PRO A 166 10.41 -32.35 18.52
N ASP A 167 10.44 -32.40 19.85
CA ASP A 167 9.31 -32.06 20.72
C ASP A 167 9.40 -30.64 21.28
N ALA A 168 10.53 -29.94 21.14
CA ALA A 168 10.71 -28.57 21.64
C ALA A 168 9.82 -27.56 20.90
N LYS A 169 9.56 -27.78 19.60
CA LYS A 169 8.80 -26.88 18.72
C LYS A 169 7.48 -27.49 18.29
N THR A 170 6.60 -27.70 19.27
CA THR A 170 5.25 -28.23 19.03
C THR A 170 4.44 -27.34 18.06
N PRO A 171 3.40 -27.88 17.38
CA PRO A 171 2.55 -27.07 16.49
C PRO A 171 1.91 -25.84 17.16
N ALA A 172 1.65 -25.91 18.46
CA ALA A 172 1.12 -24.78 19.22
C ALA A 172 2.19 -23.68 19.38
N ILE A 173 3.43 -24.05 19.72
CA ILE A 173 4.57 -23.13 19.82
C ILE A 173 4.87 -22.50 18.46
N GLU A 174 4.89 -23.27 17.38
CA GLU A 174 5.11 -22.76 16.02
C GLU A 174 4.06 -21.73 15.61
N ARG A 175 2.79 -21.99 15.95
CA ARG A 175 1.69 -21.05 15.70
C ARG A 175 1.86 -19.78 16.54
N ALA A 176 2.12 -19.92 17.84
CA ALA A 176 2.31 -18.79 18.74
C ALA A 176 3.51 -17.92 18.30
N PHE A 177 4.62 -18.53 17.88
CA PHE A 177 5.77 -17.78 17.38
C PHE A 177 5.50 -17.09 16.04
N THR A 178 4.74 -17.72 15.13
CA THR A 178 4.29 -17.03 13.91
C THR A 178 3.46 -15.78 14.24
N ASN A 179 2.61 -15.84 15.26
CA ASN A 179 1.90 -14.66 15.77
C ASN A 179 2.87 -13.62 16.36
N THR A 180 3.92 -14.05 17.08
CA THR A 180 4.97 -13.14 17.57
C THR A 180 5.61 -12.35 16.44
N VAL A 181 6.01 -13.04 15.37
CA VAL A 181 6.62 -12.40 14.18
C VAL A 181 5.65 -11.41 13.54
N PHE A 182 4.37 -11.77 13.44
CA PHE A 182 3.33 -10.89 12.90
C PHE A 182 3.12 -9.63 13.75
N TYR A 183 2.91 -9.77 15.07
CA TYR A 183 2.69 -8.63 15.95
C TYR A 183 3.94 -7.75 16.06
N LEU A 184 5.14 -8.33 16.05
CA LEU A 184 6.37 -7.56 16.07
C LEU A 184 6.55 -6.75 14.77
N ALA A 185 6.11 -7.29 13.62
CA ALA A 185 6.07 -6.53 12.38
C ALA A 185 5.15 -5.31 12.46
N GLN A 186 3.96 -5.47 13.07
CA GLN A 186 3.03 -4.35 13.30
C GLN A 186 3.63 -3.29 14.23
N VAL A 187 4.22 -3.71 15.35
CA VAL A 187 4.88 -2.81 16.30
C VAL A 187 6.00 -2.03 15.63
N TYR A 188 6.86 -2.69 14.84
CA TYR A 188 7.90 -2.00 14.07
C TYR A 188 7.33 -1.02 13.05
N GLY A 189 6.20 -1.33 12.41
CA GLY A 189 5.47 -0.38 11.57
C GLY A 189 5.03 0.86 12.33
N TYR A 190 4.44 0.70 13.53
CA TYR A 190 3.97 1.82 14.34
C TYR A 190 5.09 2.73 14.86
N VAL A 191 6.28 2.18 15.13
CA VAL A 191 7.45 2.98 15.56
C VAL A 191 8.28 3.52 14.37
N GLY A 192 7.79 3.38 13.14
CA GLY A 192 8.46 3.90 11.93
C GLY A 192 9.67 3.08 11.45
N ARG A 193 9.83 1.85 11.95
CA ARG A 193 10.87 0.88 11.56
C ARG A 193 10.39 0.02 10.38
N ASP A 194 10.08 0.69 9.28
CA ASP A 194 9.46 0.13 8.08
C ASP A 194 10.22 -1.08 7.49
N GLU A 195 11.55 -1.03 7.48
CA GLU A 195 12.36 -2.09 6.88
C GLU A 195 12.35 -3.37 7.72
N GLU A 196 12.45 -3.24 9.05
CA GLU A 196 12.33 -4.38 9.95
C GLU A 196 10.92 -4.96 9.92
N ALA A 197 9.88 -4.11 9.87
CA ALA A 197 8.50 -4.55 9.70
C ALA A 197 8.33 -5.39 8.43
N ALA A 198 8.83 -4.92 7.28
CA ALA A 198 8.74 -5.64 6.02
C ALA A 198 9.51 -6.98 6.01
N LYS A 199 10.66 -7.04 6.68
CA LYS A 199 11.42 -8.29 6.87
C LYS A 199 10.64 -9.31 7.70
N LEU A 200 10.03 -8.87 8.80
CA LEU A 200 9.21 -9.73 9.65
C LEU A 200 7.92 -10.17 8.93
N CYS A 201 7.27 -9.30 8.16
CA CYS A 201 6.14 -9.69 7.29
C CYS A 201 6.55 -10.80 6.31
N GLY A 202 7.70 -10.68 5.65
CA GLY A 202 8.23 -11.72 4.76
C GLY A 202 8.54 -13.03 5.48
N ALA A 203 9.09 -12.96 6.69
CA ALA A 203 9.34 -14.14 7.52
C ALA A 203 8.04 -14.82 7.98
N CYS A 204 7.02 -14.04 8.35
CA CYS A 204 5.70 -14.54 8.72
C CYS A 204 5.04 -15.28 7.54
N LEU A 205 5.00 -14.67 6.36
CA LEU A 205 4.43 -15.28 5.15
C LEU A 205 5.13 -16.59 4.78
N ARG A 206 6.46 -16.64 4.89
CA ARG A 206 7.25 -17.86 4.69
C ARG A 206 6.84 -18.95 5.67
N ARG A 207 6.79 -18.63 6.97
CA ARG A 207 6.40 -19.59 8.01
C ARG A 207 4.99 -20.14 7.76
N GLN A 208 4.05 -19.29 7.35
CA GLN A 208 2.71 -19.70 6.96
C GLN A 208 2.69 -20.60 5.72
N CYS A 209 3.58 -20.40 4.75
CA CYS A 209 3.70 -21.31 3.60
C CYS A 209 4.31 -22.67 3.95
N GLU A 210 5.32 -22.67 4.82
CA GLU A 210 6.09 -23.87 5.17
C GLU A 210 5.37 -24.74 6.22
N ALA A 211 4.53 -24.13 7.06
CA ALA A 211 3.77 -24.82 8.08
C ALA A 211 2.59 -25.62 7.53
N VAL A 212 2.30 -26.78 8.15
CA VAL A 212 1.02 -27.46 7.98
C VAL A 212 -0.12 -26.59 8.56
N PRO A 213 -1.36 -26.68 8.07
CA PRO A 213 -2.45 -25.81 8.53
C PRO A 213 -2.62 -25.78 10.06
N THR A 214 -2.49 -26.93 10.74
CA THR A 214 -2.59 -27.07 12.20
C THR A 214 -1.42 -26.44 12.97
N ALA A 215 -0.33 -26.06 12.32
CA ALA A 215 0.81 -25.34 12.91
C ALA A 215 0.83 -23.85 12.52
N GLY A 216 -0.30 -23.32 12.05
CA GLY A 216 -0.40 -21.93 11.57
C GLY A 216 -0.03 -21.76 10.10
N GLY A 217 -0.19 -22.81 9.29
CA GLY A 217 -0.03 -22.76 7.85
C GLY A 217 -1.23 -22.19 7.09
N ILE A 218 -1.04 -21.95 5.79
CA ILE A 218 -2.10 -21.52 4.87
C ILE A 218 -3.21 -22.58 4.82
N GLY A 219 -4.45 -22.16 5.03
CA GLY A 219 -5.63 -23.03 4.95
C GLY A 219 -6.05 -23.38 3.52
N SER A 220 -7.14 -24.14 3.37
CA SER A 220 -7.83 -24.30 2.08
C SER A 220 -8.95 -23.27 1.93
N ARG A 221 -9.38 -23.01 0.68
CA ARG A 221 -10.51 -22.13 0.38
C ARG A 221 -11.76 -22.53 1.18
N GLY A 222 -12.40 -21.56 1.83
CA GLY A 222 -13.54 -21.79 2.73
C GLY A 222 -13.17 -22.11 4.19
N GLY A 223 -11.88 -22.11 4.53
CA GLY A 223 -11.36 -22.26 5.89
C GLY A 223 -11.37 -23.70 6.38
N VAL A 224 -10.18 -24.26 6.66
CA VAL A 224 -10.07 -25.47 7.48
C VAL A 224 -10.07 -25.04 8.95
N LYS A 225 -10.81 -25.76 9.82
CA LYS A 225 -10.69 -25.58 11.27
C LYS A 225 -9.23 -25.76 11.69
N GLY A 226 -8.56 -24.67 12.09
CA GLY A 226 -7.20 -24.67 12.64
C GLY A 226 -6.13 -23.95 11.80
N ALA A 227 -6.42 -23.47 10.59
CA ALA A 227 -5.50 -22.63 9.81
C ALA A 227 -5.43 -21.19 10.36
N SER A 228 -4.25 -20.56 10.29
CA SER A 228 -4.03 -19.18 10.78
C SER A 228 -4.46 -18.10 9.77
N VAL A 229 -4.42 -18.42 8.47
CA VAL A 229 -4.63 -17.46 7.37
C VAL A 229 -5.28 -18.17 6.17
N SER A 230 -6.21 -17.50 5.49
CA SER A 230 -6.77 -18.00 4.22
C SER A 230 -5.79 -17.78 3.06
N PRO A 231 -5.87 -18.56 1.97
CA PRO A 231 -5.07 -18.29 0.76
C PRO A 231 -5.25 -16.87 0.22
N GLU A 232 -6.48 -16.34 0.29
CA GLU A 232 -6.82 -15.00 -0.16
C GLU A 232 -6.14 -13.92 0.70
N GLU A 233 -6.22 -14.05 2.03
CA GLU A 233 -5.56 -13.12 2.95
C GLU A 233 -4.03 -13.19 2.82
N TRP A 234 -3.48 -14.39 2.68
CA TRP A 234 -2.05 -14.58 2.44
C TRP A 234 -1.61 -13.89 1.14
N ALA A 235 -2.36 -14.08 0.06
CA ALA A 235 -2.08 -13.46 -1.23
C ALA A 235 -2.17 -11.93 -1.16
N GLN A 236 -3.16 -11.39 -0.42
CA GLN A 236 -3.31 -9.97 -0.18
C GLN A 236 -2.09 -9.39 0.55
N ASN A 237 -1.60 -10.07 1.59
CA ASN A 237 -0.42 -9.65 2.35
C ASN A 237 0.86 -9.70 1.50
N ALA A 238 1.04 -10.77 0.71
CA ALA A 238 2.16 -10.88 -0.23
C ALA A 238 2.11 -9.80 -1.33
N ALA A 239 0.92 -9.43 -1.82
CA ALA A 239 0.74 -8.36 -2.80
C ALA A 239 1.09 -6.98 -2.22
N GLN A 240 0.76 -6.70 -0.95
CA GLN A 240 1.16 -5.47 -0.26
C GLN A 240 2.69 -5.39 -0.11
N LEU A 241 3.32 -6.51 0.28
CA LEU A 241 4.77 -6.60 0.41
C LEU A 241 5.49 -6.38 -0.93
N ALA A 242 4.91 -6.86 -2.03
CA ALA A 242 5.40 -6.56 -3.38
C ALA A 242 5.40 -5.04 -3.66
N GLY A 243 4.33 -4.34 -3.28
CA GLY A 243 4.24 -2.88 -3.41
C GLY A 243 5.30 -2.14 -2.60
N PHE A 244 5.53 -2.57 -1.35
CA PHE A 244 6.56 -2.01 -0.47
C PHE A 244 7.97 -2.10 -1.10
N TYR A 245 8.36 -3.28 -1.57
CA TYR A 245 9.67 -3.50 -2.19
C TYR A 245 9.79 -2.78 -3.55
N ALA A 246 8.70 -2.72 -4.34
CA ALA A 246 8.70 -2.01 -5.61
C ALA A 246 8.92 -0.49 -5.43
N ALA A 247 8.36 0.11 -4.37
CA ALA A 247 8.56 1.53 -4.06
C ALA A 247 10.02 1.87 -3.72
N ARG A 248 10.77 0.90 -3.20
CA ARG A 248 12.19 1.01 -2.83
C ARG A 248 13.16 0.50 -3.91
N ALA A 249 12.66 0.22 -5.11
CA ALA A 249 13.43 -0.35 -6.22
C ALA A 249 14.07 -1.74 -5.93
N CYS A 250 13.55 -2.48 -4.94
CA CYS A 250 13.95 -3.87 -4.68
C CYS A 250 13.23 -4.83 -5.64
N TRP A 251 13.57 -4.77 -6.93
CA TRP A 251 12.79 -5.36 -8.02
C TRP A 251 12.61 -6.87 -7.93
N ALA A 252 13.68 -7.59 -7.58
CA ALA A 252 13.67 -9.04 -7.48
C ALA A 252 12.70 -9.52 -6.39
N THR A 253 12.82 -8.94 -5.20
CA THR A 253 11.97 -9.23 -4.04
C THR A 253 10.51 -8.84 -4.32
N ALA A 254 10.27 -7.68 -4.93
CA ALA A 254 8.93 -7.25 -5.32
C ALA A 254 8.27 -8.22 -6.32
N ARG A 255 9.01 -8.64 -7.36
CA ARG A 255 8.54 -9.64 -8.33
C ARG A 255 8.24 -10.97 -7.66
N HIS A 256 9.12 -11.45 -6.78
CA HIS A 256 8.92 -12.70 -6.07
C HIS A 256 7.63 -12.67 -5.23
N CYS A 257 7.41 -11.59 -4.48
CA CYS A 257 6.19 -11.41 -3.67
C CYS A 257 4.93 -11.38 -4.55
N ALA A 258 4.95 -10.63 -5.67
CA ALA A 258 3.81 -10.56 -6.59
C ALA A 258 3.51 -11.91 -7.26
N ALA A 259 4.55 -12.65 -7.66
CA ALA A 259 4.41 -13.99 -8.24
C ALA A 259 3.88 -15.01 -7.23
N ALA A 260 4.36 -14.96 -5.99
CA ALA A 260 3.88 -15.83 -4.92
C ALA A 260 2.41 -15.53 -4.58
N ALA A 261 2.04 -14.25 -4.45
CA ALA A 261 0.66 -13.81 -4.26
C ALA A 261 -0.26 -14.34 -5.37
N GLU A 262 0.14 -14.17 -6.63
CA GLU A 262 -0.61 -14.65 -7.79
C GLU A 262 -0.76 -16.17 -7.80
N LYS A 263 0.32 -16.90 -7.49
CA LYS A 263 0.32 -18.36 -7.48
C LYS A 263 -0.62 -18.91 -6.42
N VAL A 264 -0.49 -18.46 -5.17
CA VAL A 264 -1.35 -18.90 -4.06
C VAL A 264 -2.81 -18.53 -4.33
N PHE A 265 -3.07 -17.32 -4.82
CA PHE A 265 -4.42 -16.88 -5.14
C PHE A 265 -5.06 -17.70 -6.26
N ALA A 266 -4.33 -17.92 -7.37
CA ALA A 266 -4.83 -18.68 -8.51
C ALA A 266 -5.08 -20.15 -8.19
N ASP A 267 -4.22 -20.77 -7.36
CA ASP A 267 -4.40 -22.16 -6.93
C ASP A 267 -5.65 -22.31 -6.05
N ALA A 268 -5.90 -21.37 -5.15
CA ALA A 268 -7.12 -21.33 -4.35
C ALA A 268 -8.37 -20.98 -5.19
N ASN A 269 -8.19 -20.22 -6.27
CA ASN A 269 -9.27 -19.69 -7.11
C ASN A 269 -9.09 -20.07 -8.59
N PRO A 270 -9.33 -21.34 -8.99
CA PRO A 270 -9.09 -21.81 -10.36
C PRO A 270 -9.90 -21.08 -11.45
N GLY A 271 -11.01 -20.44 -11.10
CA GLY A 271 -11.82 -19.62 -12.01
C GLY A 271 -11.31 -18.19 -12.22
N TRP A 272 -10.28 -17.78 -11.48
CA TRP A 272 -9.68 -16.45 -11.62
C TRP A 272 -8.75 -16.39 -12.82
N LYS A 273 -8.93 -15.38 -13.67
CA LYS A 273 -8.13 -15.20 -14.89
C LYS A 273 -6.84 -14.43 -14.58
N SER A 274 -5.71 -15.12 -14.55
CA SER A 274 -4.41 -14.46 -14.63
C SER A 274 -4.30 -13.66 -15.95
N SER A 275 -3.65 -12.49 -15.91
CA SER A 275 -3.54 -11.60 -17.08
C SER A 275 -2.69 -12.16 -18.22
N GLU A 276 -2.08 -13.34 -18.04
CA GLU A 276 -1.27 -14.02 -19.05
C GLU A 276 -2.12 -14.70 -20.15
N VAL A 277 -3.43 -14.83 -19.97
CA VAL A 277 -4.27 -15.72 -20.81
C VAL A 277 -4.90 -15.05 -22.05
N ASP A 278 -4.86 -13.73 -22.25
CA ASP A 278 -5.41 -13.11 -23.47
C ASP A 278 -4.38 -12.26 -24.23
N THR A 279 -3.69 -12.89 -25.18
CA THR A 279 -2.84 -12.24 -26.19
C THR A 279 -3.57 -11.95 -27.51
N SER A 280 -4.89 -12.15 -27.58
CA SER A 280 -5.65 -11.87 -28.79
C SER A 280 -7.03 -11.26 -28.51
N SER A 281 -7.08 -9.93 -28.34
CA SER A 281 -8.21 -9.16 -28.89
C SER A 281 -7.85 -7.68 -28.96
N SER A 282 -7.95 -7.18 -30.18
CA SER A 282 -7.90 -5.77 -30.54
C SER A 282 -8.96 -4.96 -29.79
N GLU A 283 -8.68 -3.66 -29.65
CA GLU A 283 -9.63 -2.63 -29.27
C GLU A 283 -11.00 -2.83 -29.95
N VAL A 284 -12.03 -3.18 -29.16
CA VAL A 284 -13.44 -2.97 -29.53
C VAL A 284 -14.17 -2.52 -28.27
N GLU A 285 -14.60 -1.26 -28.28
CA GLU A 285 -15.67 -0.75 -27.41
C GLU A 285 -16.96 -1.51 -27.72
N GLY A 286 -17.69 -1.96 -26.70
CA GLY A 286 -19.09 -2.34 -26.86
C GLY A 286 -19.56 -3.53 -26.01
N SER A 287 -20.65 -3.27 -25.29
CA SER A 287 -21.67 -4.23 -24.81
C SER A 287 -21.40 -4.93 -23.48
N ILE A 288 -22.22 -4.55 -22.49
CA ILE A 288 -22.41 -5.20 -21.18
C ILE A 288 -23.20 -6.50 -21.40
N PRO A 289 -22.74 -7.68 -20.96
CA PRO A 289 -23.59 -8.84 -20.85
C PRO A 289 -24.43 -8.71 -19.57
N THR A 290 -25.71 -8.42 -19.71
CA THR A 290 -26.71 -8.64 -18.67
C THR A 290 -27.01 -10.14 -18.60
N GLY A 291 -26.56 -10.79 -17.54
CA GLY A 291 -26.82 -12.21 -17.31
C GLY A 291 -26.75 -12.53 -15.83
N SER A 292 -27.92 -12.53 -15.18
CA SER A 292 -28.12 -13.07 -13.83
C SER A 292 -27.98 -14.59 -13.84
N GLY A 293 -26.78 -15.09 -13.54
CA GLY A 293 -26.54 -16.51 -13.29
C GLY A 293 -25.95 -16.70 -11.91
N HIS A 294 -26.80 -16.96 -10.90
CA HIS A 294 -26.34 -17.47 -9.61
C HIS A 294 -25.90 -18.93 -9.82
N GLY A 295 -24.64 -19.11 -10.17
CA GLY A 295 -23.98 -20.41 -10.27
C GLY A 295 -23.05 -20.63 -9.08
N VAL A 296 -23.20 -21.77 -8.42
CA VAL A 296 -22.24 -22.31 -7.45
C VAL A 296 -20.85 -22.36 -8.14
N GLY A 297 -19.95 -21.44 -7.78
CA GLY A 297 -18.64 -21.28 -8.45
C GLY A 297 -18.17 -19.84 -8.68
N ALA A 298 -19.01 -18.82 -8.44
CA ALA A 298 -18.58 -17.42 -8.45
C ALA A 298 -17.68 -17.11 -7.24
N LEU A 299 -16.64 -16.30 -7.45
CA LEU A 299 -15.85 -15.71 -6.35
C LEU A 299 -16.75 -14.78 -5.54
N ASP A 300 -16.58 -14.76 -4.22
CA ASP A 300 -17.20 -13.75 -3.39
C ASP A 300 -16.54 -12.37 -3.61
N ASP A 301 -17.18 -11.32 -3.08
CA ASP A 301 -16.79 -9.94 -3.33
C ASP A 301 -15.39 -9.62 -2.78
N ASP A 302 -15.01 -10.25 -1.66
CA ASP A 302 -13.71 -10.11 -1.01
C ASP A 302 -12.60 -10.79 -1.82
N ALA A 303 -12.81 -12.02 -2.28
CA ALA A 303 -11.87 -12.70 -3.17
C ALA A 303 -11.69 -11.94 -4.49
N LEU A 304 -12.76 -11.35 -5.04
CA LEU A 304 -12.66 -10.49 -6.23
C LEU A 304 -11.78 -9.25 -5.97
N ASN A 305 -11.89 -8.65 -4.78
CA ASN A 305 -11.03 -7.52 -4.38
C ASN A 305 -9.56 -7.95 -4.25
N VAL A 306 -9.29 -9.09 -3.60
CA VAL A 306 -7.92 -9.62 -3.50
C VAL A 306 -7.33 -9.90 -4.89
N GLY A 307 -8.09 -10.53 -5.79
CA GLY A 307 -7.64 -10.78 -7.16
C GLY A 307 -7.31 -9.49 -7.93
N ALA A 308 -8.10 -8.43 -7.73
CA ALA A 308 -7.78 -7.11 -8.30
C ALA A 308 -6.50 -6.51 -7.70
N ASN A 309 -6.29 -6.64 -6.39
CA ASN A 309 -5.08 -6.20 -5.72
C ASN A 309 -3.82 -6.96 -6.16
N VAL A 310 -3.93 -8.25 -6.43
CA VAL A 310 -2.86 -9.06 -7.04
C VAL A 310 -2.49 -8.50 -8.43
N HIS A 311 -3.49 -8.14 -9.24
CA HIS A 311 -3.21 -7.45 -10.51
C HIS A 311 -2.52 -6.09 -10.29
N LEU A 312 -2.97 -5.30 -9.31
CA LEU A 312 -2.37 -4.00 -9.00
C LEU A 312 -0.92 -4.12 -8.52
N ALA A 313 -0.57 -5.14 -7.75
CA ALA A 313 0.80 -5.39 -7.32
C ALA A 313 1.76 -5.52 -8.52
N TRP A 314 1.38 -6.34 -9.51
CA TRP A 314 2.12 -6.44 -10.77
C TRP A 314 2.13 -5.15 -11.57
N ALA A 315 0.96 -4.50 -11.73
CA ALA A 315 0.83 -3.29 -12.52
C ALA A 315 1.72 -2.16 -11.96
N LYS A 316 1.69 -1.97 -10.63
CA LYS A 316 2.49 -0.98 -9.91
C LYS A 316 3.98 -1.32 -9.94
N LEU A 317 4.37 -2.59 -9.84
CA LEU A 317 5.78 -3.00 -10.05
C LEU A 317 6.28 -2.56 -11.42
N HIS A 318 5.53 -2.85 -12.49
CA HIS A 318 5.92 -2.45 -13.85
C HIS A 318 5.91 -0.93 -14.05
N LEU A 319 4.93 -0.22 -13.48
CA LEU A 319 4.90 1.25 -13.48
C LEU A 319 6.17 1.82 -12.82
N ARG A 320 6.55 1.33 -11.63
CA ARG A 320 7.74 1.78 -10.90
C ARG A 320 9.04 1.53 -11.67
N ARG A 321 9.16 0.37 -12.33
CA ARG A 321 10.29 0.07 -13.23
C ARG A 321 10.39 1.09 -14.37
N LEU A 322 9.26 1.47 -14.96
CA LEU A 322 9.21 2.45 -16.03
C LEU A 322 9.48 3.89 -15.53
N THR A 323 8.99 4.25 -14.34
CA THR A 323 9.31 5.49 -13.65
C THR A 323 10.82 5.62 -13.40
N ALA A 324 11.44 4.58 -12.84
CA ALA A 324 12.87 4.53 -12.59
C ALA A 324 13.68 4.68 -13.89
N ALA A 325 13.20 4.09 -15.00
CA ALA A 325 13.82 4.27 -16.30
C ALA A 325 13.77 5.73 -16.76
N THR A 326 12.60 6.38 -16.73
CA THR A 326 12.48 7.80 -17.09
C THR A 326 13.41 8.67 -16.26
N GLU A 327 13.48 8.45 -14.95
CA GLU A 327 14.33 9.23 -14.06
C GLU A 327 15.81 9.04 -14.34
N LEU A 328 16.26 7.81 -14.60
CA LEU A 328 17.64 7.51 -14.96
C LEU A 328 18.06 8.26 -16.24
N PHE A 329 17.19 8.30 -17.25
CA PHE A 329 17.47 9.03 -18.49
C PHE A 329 17.47 10.55 -18.29
N ALA A 330 16.65 11.07 -17.37
CA ALA A 330 16.65 12.48 -17.01
C ALA A 330 17.93 12.91 -16.26
N THR A 331 18.45 12.09 -15.34
CA THR A 331 19.66 12.42 -14.55
C THR A 331 20.97 12.25 -15.31
N ARG A 332 21.04 11.39 -16.33
CA ARG A 332 22.25 11.32 -17.20
C ARG A 332 22.55 12.63 -17.94
N GLY A 333 21.65 13.61 -17.93
CA GLY A 333 21.88 14.99 -18.36
C GLY A 333 22.25 15.99 -17.25
N ALA A 334 22.22 15.62 -15.97
CA ALA A 334 22.48 16.50 -14.82
C ALA A 334 23.34 15.80 -13.75
N THR A 335 24.54 16.32 -13.48
CA THR A 335 25.51 15.81 -12.49
C THR A 335 24.89 15.57 -11.11
N GLU A 336 25.17 14.40 -10.51
CA GLU A 336 24.35 13.74 -9.46
C GLU A 336 24.85 13.97 -8.01
N THR A 337 24.04 14.60 -7.14
CA THR A 337 24.20 14.54 -5.66
C THR A 337 22.84 14.59 -4.96
N GLY A 338 22.29 13.44 -4.56
CA GLY A 338 21.08 13.34 -3.75
C GLY A 338 20.75 11.89 -3.37
N ALA A 339 19.96 11.67 -2.30
CA ALA A 339 19.67 10.35 -1.71
C ALA A 339 19.00 9.35 -2.68
N GLY A 340 18.23 9.83 -3.67
CA GLY A 340 17.72 8.98 -4.77
C GLY A 340 18.80 8.55 -5.78
N GLY A 341 19.99 9.13 -5.71
CA GLY A 341 21.17 8.82 -6.53
C GLY A 341 21.86 7.52 -6.13
N GLU A 342 21.81 7.11 -4.86
CA GLU A 342 22.44 5.85 -4.42
C GLU A 342 21.66 4.62 -4.88
N ALA A 343 20.32 4.65 -4.79
CA ALA A 343 19.46 3.62 -5.39
C ALA A 343 19.57 3.58 -6.93
N LYS A 344 19.77 4.74 -7.58
CA LYS A 344 20.04 4.85 -9.02
C LYS A 344 21.43 4.32 -9.39
N ARG A 345 22.45 4.51 -8.55
CA ARG A 345 23.79 3.93 -8.72
C ARG A 345 23.74 2.42 -8.65
N ALA A 346 23.11 1.84 -7.62
CA ALA A 346 22.93 0.38 -7.51
C ALA A 346 22.19 -0.23 -8.72
N ALA A 347 21.14 0.44 -9.20
CA ALA A 347 20.45 0.04 -10.42
C ALA A 347 21.30 0.20 -11.70
N SER A 348 22.34 1.06 -11.69
CA SER A 348 23.24 1.27 -12.85
C SER A 348 24.48 0.39 -12.84
N THR A 349 24.91 -0.12 -11.68
CA THR A 349 26.06 -1.03 -11.53
C THR A 349 25.72 -2.48 -11.84
N GLY A 350 24.43 -2.80 -12.10
CA GLY A 350 23.97 -4.15 -12.43
C GLY A 350 23.99 -5.10 -11.23
N ASP A 351 24.24 -4.59 -10.02
CA ASP A 351 24.17 -5.36 -8.78
C ASP A 351 22.75 -5.28 -8.19
N ASP A 352 21.77 -5.57 -9.03
CA ASP A 352 20.35 -5.57 -8.69
C ASP A 352 19.98 -6.68 -7.68
N ASN A 353 20.97 -7.49 -7.27
CA ASN A 353 20.87 -8.61 -6.34
C ASN A 353 21.25 -8.24 -4.89
N ALA A 354 21.84 -7.07 -4.63
CA ALA A 354 22.25 -6.67 -3.28
C ALA A 354 21.07 -6.43 -2.32
N LEU A 355 19.85 -6.30 -2.87
CA LEU A 355 18.58 -6.18 -2.12
C LEU A 355 17.67 -7.39 -2.33
N ILE A 356 18.23 -8.55 -2.74
CA ILE A 356 17.60 -9.82 -2.41
C ILE A 356 17.47 -9.78 -0.89
N VAL A 357 16.25 -9.70 -0.39
CA VAL A 357 16.00 -10.22 0.93
C VAL A 357 16.38 -11.68 0.76
N SER A 358 17.62 -12.03 1.12
CA SER A 358 17.86 -13.38 1.59
C SER A 358 16.87 -13.41 2.72
N PHE A 359 15.76 -14.10 2.52
CA PHE A 359 14.92 -14.43 3.65
C PHE A 359 15.91 -14.92 4.67
N PRO A 360 15.99 -14.27 5.84
CA PRO A 360 16.89 -14.76 6.85
C PRO A 360 16.56 -16.25 6.95
N THR A 361 17.55 -17.09 6.69
CA THR A 361 17.64 -18.29 7.50
C THR A 361 17.68 -17.76 8.93
N LEU A 362 16.49 -17.56 9.53
CA LEU A 362 16.28 -18.00 10.89
C LEU A 362 16.95 -19.36 10.90
N ARG A 363 18.03 -19.49 11.68
CA ARG A 363 18.81 -20.73 11.77
C ARG A 363 17.92 -21.80 12.39
N LEU A 364 16.96 -22.28 11.62
CA LEU A 364 16.26 -23.53 11.85
C LEU A 364 17.23 -24.57 11.30
N GLY A 365 17.92 -25.20 12.25
CA GLY A 365 19.05 -26.07 12.00
C GLY A 365 18.60 -27.36 11.37
N ASP A 366 18.58 -27.39 10.04
CA ASP A 366 18.50 -28.61 9.27
C ASP A 366 19.90 -28.81 8.69
N GLY A 367 20.59 -29.87 9.11
CA GLY A 367 21.97 -30.21 8.72
C GLY A 367 22.15 -30.56 7.23
N GLY A 368 21.57 -29.79 6.31
CA GLY A 368 21.75 -29.85 4.88
C GLY A 368 21.55 -28.46 4.30
N ALA A 369 22.64 -27.72 4.15
CA ALA A 369 22.64 -26.42 3.49
C ALA A 369 22.28 -26.56 2.01
N THR A 370 20.99 -26.56 1.67
CA THR A 370 20.55 -25.91 0.45
C THR A 370 20.17 -24.51 0.83
N SER A 371 21.16 -23.62 0.75
CA SER A 371 20.99 -22.18 0.81
C SER A 371 19.69 -21.77 0.09
N ALA A 372 19.01 -20.71 0.52
CA ALA A 372 17.96 -20.07 -0.26
C ALA A 372 18.40 -19.78 -1.73
N THR A 373 19.71 -19.79 -2.01
CA THR A 373 20.31 -19.79 -3.35
C THR A 373 20.06 -21.07 -4.17
N GLU A 374 19.96 -22.26 -3.59
CA GLU A 374 19.68 -23.52 -4.30
C GLU A 374 18.17 -23.71 -4.53
N ALA A 375 17.30 -23.38 -3.57
CA ALA A 375 15.85 -23.40 -3.79
C ALA A 375 15.40 -22.33 -4.82
N ALA A 376 16.07 -21.17 -4.84
CA ALA A 376 15.91 -20.16 -5.90
C ALA A 376 16.51 -20.60 -7.25
N LYS A 377 17.41 -21.59 -7.29
CA LYS A 377 17.85 -22.22 -8.54
C LYS A 377 16.83 -23.23 -9.08
N THR A 378 16.06 -23.91 -8.21
CA THR A 378 15.08 -24.93 -8.64
C THR A 378 13.65 -24.41 -8.85
N VAL A 379 13.24 -23.29 -8.25
CA VAL A 379 12.10 -22.53 -8.77
C VAL A 379 12.69 -21.50 -9.72
N GLY A 380 12.64 -21.75 -11.03
CA GLY A 380 13.24 -20.90 -12.05
C GLY A 380 12.77 -19.44 -12.02
N ILE A 381 13.32 -18.63 -11.11
CA ILE A 381 13.46 -17.19 -11.26
C ILE A 381 14.82 -16.95 -11.95
N VAL A 382 15.09 -17.74 -12.98
CA VAL A 382 16.04 -17.33 -14.00
C VAL A 382 15.36 -16.18 -14.71
N SER A 383 16.02 -15.02 -14.71
CA SER A 383 15.72 -13.94 -15.65
C SER A 383 15.73 -14.51 -17.08
N GLN A 384 14.56 -14.97 -17.53
CA GLN A 384 14.32 -15.41 -18.90
C GLN A 384 13.51 -14.30 -19.55
N GLY A 385 14.19 -13.19 -19.80
CA GLY A 385 13.81 -12.15 -20.73
C GLY A 385 15.08 -11.77 -21.50
N PRO A 386 15.05 -11.69 -22.84
CA PRO A 386 16.25 -11.46 -23.62
C PRO A 386 16.77 -10.04 -23.38
N GLY A 387 17.89 -9.94 -22.66
CA GLY A 387 18.73 -8.74 -22.53
C GLY A 387 18.24 -7.70 -21.51
N GLU A 388 19.17 -7.21 -20.68
CA GLU A 388 19.09 -5.98 -19.88
C GLU A 388 18.26 -6.02 -18.57
N GLY A 389 18.78 -5.34 -17.54
CA GLY A 389 18.36 -5.43 -16.14
C GLY A 389 16.91 -5.03 -15.81
N TRP A 390 16.60 -4.97 -14.52
CA TRP A 390 15.22 -4.76 -14.05
C TRP A 390 14.60 -3.44 -14.54
N VAL A 391 15.40 -2.41 -14.78
CA VAL A 391 14.98 -1.10 -15.28
C VAL A 391 15.17 -1.01 -16.80
N PRO A 392 14.11 -0.74 -17.60
CA PRO A 392 14.21 -0.56 -19.06
C PRO A 392 15.32 0.41 -19.49
N ARG A 393 16.09 0.03 -20.51
CA ARG A 393 17.20 0.85 -21.05
C ARG A 393 16.98 1.33 -22.47
N ASP A 394 15.89 0.92 -23.10
CA ASP A 394 15.56 1.36 -24.45
C ASP A 394 14.04 1.45 -24.65
N LEU A 395 13.63 1.96 -25.80
CA LEU A 395 12.22 2.10 -26.14
C LEU A 395 11.52 0.73 -26.29
N ALA A 396 12.23 -0.32 -26.73
CA ALA A 396 11.65 -1.63 -26.94
C ALA A 396 11.24 -2.28 -25.60
N THR A 397 12.16 -2.29 -24.65
CA THR A 397 11.95 -2.75 -23.27
C THR A 397 10.93 -1.88 -22.53
N ALA A 398 10.96 -0.55 -22.72
CA ALA A 398 9.97 0.36 -22.15
C ALA A 398 8.54 0.04 -22.63
N ARG A 399 8.36 -0.21 -23.94
CA ARG A 399 7.06 -0.64 -24.49
C ARG A 399 6.62 -2.01 -23.96
N ALA A 400 7.55 -2.95 -23.80
CA ALA A 400 7.24 -4.27 -23.25
C ALA A 400 6.72 -4.16 -21.81
N VAL A 401 7.41 -3.39 -20.95
CA VAL A 401 7.00 -3.13 -19.56
C VAL A 401 5.67 -2.36 -19.50
N PHE A 402 5.47 -1.36 -20.37
CA PHE A 402 4.20 -0.66 -20.49
C PHE A 402 3.04 -1.63 -20.77
N ASN A 403 3.20 -2.53 -21.74
CA ASN A 403 2.16 -3.49 -22.11
C ASN A 403 1.84 -4.48 -20.98
N GLN A 404 2.86 -4.91 -20.22
CA GLN A 404 2.69 -5.74 -19.03
C GLN A 404 1.86 -5.01 -17.95
N ALA A 405 2.19 -3.75 -17.66
CA ALA A 405 1.44 -2.93 -16.71
C ALA A 405 0.00 -2.68 -17.17
N ALA A 406 -0.18 -2.27 -18.42
CA ALA A 406 -1.47 -1.89 -18.97
C ALA A 406 -2.50 -3.03 -18.94
N ARG A 407 -2.07 -4.27 -19.22
CA ARG A 407 -2.94 -5.46 -19.10
C ARG A 407 -3.42 -5.67 -17.67
N ARG A 408 -2.51 -5.57 -16.69
CA ARG A 408 -2.83 -5.75 -15.27
C ARG A 408 -3.73 -4.63 -14.74
N PHE A 409 -3.50 -3.37 -15.10
CA PHE A 409 -4.41 -2.27 -14.75
C PHE A 409 -5.80 -2.44 -15.35
N ARG A 410 -5.91 -2.91 -16.60
CA ARG A 410 -7.21 -3.22 -17.21
C ARG A 410 -7.96 -4.31 -16.44
N ALA A 411 -7.27 -5.35 -15.99
CA ALA A 411 -7.87 -6.41 -15.19
C ALA A 411 -8.37 -5.87 -13.83
N ALA A 412 -7.58 -5.02 -13.16
CA ALA A 412 -8.01 -4.37 -11.92
C ALA A 412 -9.23 -3.45 -12.12
N LEU A 413 -9.27 -2.65 -13.18
CA LEU A 413 -10.41 -1.77 -13.52
C LEU A 413 -11.69 -2.53 -13.88
N ALA A 414 -11.59 -3.80 -14.28
CA ALA A 414 -12.78 -4.64 -14.50
C ALA A 414 -13.52 -4.90 -13.18
N ARG A 415 -12.79 -4.93 -12.05
CA ARG A 415 -13.33 -5.04 -10.70
C ARG A 415 -13.61 -3.66 -10.08
N TYR A 416 -12.60 -2.80 -10.03
CA TYR A 416 -12.71 -1.44 -9.49
C TYR A 416 -13.33 -0.51 -10.52
N LYS A 417 -14.64 -0.67 -10.72
CA LYS A 417 -15.47 0.25 -11.50
C LYS A 417 -15.75 1.51 -10.68
N LEU A 418 -15.98 2.63 -11.35
CA LEU A 418 -16.23 3.91 -10.67
C LEU A 418 -17.42 3.83 -9.71
N ASP A 419 -18.50 3.17 -10.13
CA ASP A 419 -19.64 2.86 -9.27
C ASP A 419 -19.25 1.77 -8.25
N GLY A 420 -19.33 2.11 -6.96
CA GLY A 420 -18.94 1.25 -5.84
C GLY A 420 -17.47 1.38 -5.38
N PHE A 421 -16.54 1.81 -6.24
CA PHE A 421 -15.09 1.90 -5.93
C PHE A 421 -14.48 3.22 -6.40
N VAL A 422 -15.07 4.35 -6.01
CA VAL A 422 -14.68 5.68 -6.52
C VAL A 422 -13.19 5.95 -6.31
N THR A 423 -12.67 5.71 -5.10
CA THR A 423 -11.28 6.00 -4.75
C THR A 423 -10.32 5.08 -5.51
N GLU A 424 -10.53 3.77 -5.44
CA GLU A 424 -9.67 2.77 -6.10
C GLU A 424 -9.68 2.97 -7.62
N HIS A 425 -10.84 3.26 -8.22
CA HIS A 425 -10.95 3.53 -9.65
C HIS A 425 -10.13 4.76 -10.05
N CYS A 426 -10.27 5.88 -9.33
CA CYS A 426 -9.53 7.10 -9.61
C CYS A 426 -8.01 6.89 -9.49
N ASP A 427 -7.56 6.20 -8.43
CA ASP A 427 -6.15 5.89 -8.22
C ASP A 427 -5.55 5.05 -9.35
N VAL A 428 -6.28 4.03 -9.80
CA VAL A 428 -5.84 3.20 -10.92
C VAL A 428 -5.82 3.99 -12.23
N VAL A 429 -6.78 4.89 -12.46
CA VAL A 429 -6.79 5.77 -13.64
C VAL A 429 -5.59 6.73 -13.62
N LEU A 430 -5.25 7.30 -12.46
CA LEU A 430 -4.07 8.14 -12.29
C LEU A 430 -2.77 7.36 -12.49
N ASP A 431 -2.68 6.11 -12.02
CA ASP A 431 -1.53 5.23 -12.29
C ASP A 431 -1.39 4.90 -13.78
N VAL A 432 -2.50 4.65 -14.47
CA VAL A 432 -2.51 4.47 -15.93
C VAL A 432 -2.09 5.76 -16.64
N ALA A 433 -2.49 6.94 -16.16
CA ALA A 433 -2.06 8.23 -16.70
C ALA A 433 -0.53 8.41 -16.56
N ARG A 434 0.03 8.08 -15.38
CA ARG A 434 1.48 8.05 -15.13
C ARG A 434 2.19 7.08 -16.06
N LEU A 435 1.61 5.90 -16.30
CA LEU A 435 2.16 4.91 -17.24
C LEU A 435 2.29 5.48 -18.67
N HIS A 436 1.27 6.19 -19.15
CA HIS A 436 1.32 6.86 -20.46
C HIS A 436 2.34 8.01 -20.49
N LYS A 437 2.44 8.79 -19.40
CA LYS A 437 3.46 9.85 -19.25
C LYS A 437 4.87 9.29 -19.40
N HIS A 438 5.18 8.20 -18.71
CA HIS A 438 6.51 7.59 -18.76
C HIS A 438 6.82 6.97 -20.13
N LEU A 439 5.87 6.30 -20.79
CA LEU A 439 6.11 5.81 -22.15
C LEU A 439 6.28 6.96 -23.16
N ALA A 440 5.51 8.05 -23.00
CA ALA A 440 5.62 9.21 -23.88
C ALA A 440 7.04 9.81 -23.87
N PHE A 441 7.72 9.81 -22.73
CA PHE A 441 9.12 10.25 -22.63
C PHE A 441 10.04 9.52 -23.62
N PHE A 442 9.92 8.19 -23.74
CA PHE A 442 10.73 7.40 -24.69
C PHE A 442 10.32 7.58 -26.16
N GLU A 443 9.15 8.16 -26.42
CA GLU A 443 8.61 8.40 -27.77
C GLU A 443 8.75 9.86 -28.20
N GLU A 444 9.51 10.70 -27.47
CA GLU A 444 9.63 12.14 -27.75
C GLU A 444 10.15 12.44 -29.18
N SER A 445 10.99 11.55 -29.71
CA SER A 445 11.51 11.60 -31.09
C SER A 445 10.43 11.41 -32.16
N ASN A 446 9.27 10.83 -31.82
CA ASN A 446 8.12 10.67 -32.69
C ASN A 446 6.92 11.51 -32.21
N PRO A 447 6.76 12.75 -32.73
CA PRO A 447 5.72 13.67 -32.26
C PRO A 447 4.30 13.12 -32.37
N ARG A 448 4.03 12.28 -33.38
CA ARG A 448 2.70 11.67 -33.57
C ARG A 448 2.39 10.68 -32.44
N ARG A 449 3.33 9.80 -32.11
CA ARG A 449 3.19 8.83 -31.01
C ARG A 449 3.15 9.53 -29.65
N TYR A 450 4.06 10.46 -29.41
CA TYR A 450 4.07 11.30 -28.20
C TYR A 450 2.71 11.97 -27.94
N ASN A 451 2.19 12.69 -28.94
CA ASN A 451 0.90 13.39 -28.80
C ASN A 451 -0.28 12.42 -28.66
N SER A 452 -0.20 11.21 -29.24
CA SER A 452 -1.22 10.18 -29.06
C SER A 452 -1.25 9.62 -27.64
N LEU A 453 -0.07 9.39 -27.03
CA LEU A 453 0.03 8.94 -25.64
C LEU A 453 -0.47 10.01 -24.66
N GLN A 454 -0.09 11.28 -24.86
CA GLN A 454 -0.58 12.38 -24.02
C GLN A 454 -2.09 12.60 -24.15
N ARG A 455 -2.68 12.44 -25.35
CA ARG A 455 -4.14 12.49 -25.51
C ARG A 455 -4.84 11.35 -24.78
N ARG A 456 -4.34 10.11 -24.91
CA ARG A 456 -4.89 8.97 -24.15
C ARG A 456 -4.78 9.15 -22.63
N ARG A 457 -3.71 9.78 -22.15
CA ARG A 457 -3.54 10.19 -20.74
C ARG A 457 -4.65 11.16 -20.32
N ALA A 458 -4.85 12.22 -21.09
CA ALA A 458 -5.87 13.23 -20.81
C ALA A 458 -7.30 12.67 -20.87
N GLU A 459 -7.64 11.94 -21.94
CA GLU A 459 -8.98 11.36 -22.16
C GLU A 459 -9.43 10.46 -21.00
N ARG A 460 -8.50 9.69 -20.42
CA ARG A 460 -8.81 8.83 -19.26
C ARG A 460 -9.14 9.64 -18.01
N CYS A 461 -8.34 10.66 -17.72
CA CYS A 461 -8.59 11.54 -16.58
C CYS A 461 -9.90 12.33 -16.75
N GLU A 462 -10.16 12.86 -17.95
CA GLU A 462 -11.37 13.65 -18.24
C GLU A 462 -12.65 12.83 -18.05
N ARG A 463 -12.69 11.58 -18.54
CA ARG A 463 -13.87 10.71 -18.40
C ARG A 463 -14.29 10.56 -16.94
N VAL A 464 -13.34 10.33 -16.04
CA VAL A 464 -13.62 10.17 -14.60
C VAL A 464 -13.91 11.51 -13.95
N ALA A 465 -13.12 12.55 -14.26
CA ALA A 465 -13.27 13.86 -13.64
C ALA A 465 -14.61 14.54 -13.97
N ALA A 466 -15.19 14.24 -15.14
CA ALA A 466 -16.51 14.74 -15.56
C ALA A 466 -17.68 14.13 -14.78
N GLU A 467 -17.54 12.89 -14.28
CA GLU A 467 -18.56 12.19 -13.51
C GLU A 467 -18.37 12.39 -11.98
N LEU A 468 -17.18 12.80 -11.56
CA LEU A 468 -16.81 12.91 -10.16
C LEU A 468 -17.38 14.17 -9.51
N SER A 469 -18.03 14.02 -8.35
CA SER A 469 -18.48 15.16 -7.54
C SER A 469 -17.30 15.88 -6.90
N ARG A 470 -17.12 17.17 -7.27
CA ARG A 470 -16.13 18.08 -6.66
C ARG A 470 -16.28 18.18 -5.14
N ASP A 471 -17.52 18.21 -4.63
CA ASP A 471 -17.79 18.40 -3.20
C ASP A 471 -17.48 17.15 -2.37
N LYS A 472 -17.78 15.96 -2.92
CA LYS A 472 -17.55 14.68 -2.21
C LYS A 472 -16.10 14.21 -2.31
N TYR A 473 -15.41 14.50 -3.41
CA TYR A 473 -14.06 14.02 -3.68
C TYR A 473 -13.12 15.14 -4.15
N PRO A 474 -12.99 16.26 -3.41
CA PRO A 474 -12.21 17.43 -3.86
C PRO A 474 -10.75 17.09 -4.14
N GLY A 475 -10.17 16.17 -3.35
CA GLY A 475 -8.80 15.70 -3.51
C GLY A 475 -8.55 14.92 -4.81
N LEU A 476 -9.48 14.04 -5.21
CA LEU A 476 -9.35 13.28 -6.46
C LEU A 476 -9.71 14.17 -7.67
N TYR A 477 -10.73 15.01 -7.52
CA TYR A 477 -11.15 15.96 -8.55
C TYR A 477 -10.02 16.89 -8.97
N LYS A 478 -9.35 17.53 -8.00
CA LYS A 478 -8.20 18.41 -8.28
C LYS A 478 -7.05 17.65 -8.97
N THR A 479 -6.71 16.44 -8.49
CA THR A 479 -5.60 15.67 -9.05
C THR A 479 -5.87 15.20 -10.48
N LEU A 480 -7.10 14.77 -10.79
CA LEU A 480 -7.49 14.36 -12.14
C LEU A 480 -7.44 15.53 -13.13
N TRP A 481 -7.98 16.69 -12.77
CA TRP A 481 -7.96 17.87 -13.64
C TRP A 481 -6.55 18.44 -13.84
N PHE A 482 -5.72 18.40 -12.80
CA PHE A 482 -4.31 18.77 -12.89
C PHE A 482 -3.54 17.83 -13.84
N GLU A 483 -3.74 16.52 -13.70
CA GLU A 483 -3.10 15.51 -14.55
C GLU A 483 -3.54 15.63 -16.02
N TYR A 484 -4.82 15.90 -16.24
CA TYR A 484 -5.38 16.24 -17.55
C TYR A 484 -4.73 17.51 -18.14
N ALA A 485 -4.59 18.57 -17.34
CA ALA A 485 -3.98 19.84 -17.77
C ALA A 485 -2.51 19.64 -18.18
N GLU A 486 -1.75 18.90 -17.36
CA GLU A 486 -0.34 18.56 -17.60
C GLU A 486 -0.14 17.77 -18.90
N ALA A 487 -1.05 16.86 -19.23
CA ALA A 487 -0.99 16.11 -20.49
C ALA A 487 -1.15 17.02 -21.72
N HIS A 488 -2.11 17.95 -21.68
CA HIS A 488 -2.30 18.92 -22.77
C HIS A 488 -1.20 19.98 -22.84
N ARG A 489 -0.68 20.43 -21.69
CA ARG A 489 0.49 21.31 -21.62
C ARG A 489 1.70 20.67 -22.29
N ALA A 490 1.95 19.39 -22.03
CA ALA A 490 3.04 18.64 -22.64
C ALA A 490 2.93 18.58 -24.18
N ILE A 491 1.71 18.49 -24.73
CA ILE A 491 1.45 18.58 -26.18
C ILE A 491 1.74 20.00 -26.69
N LEU A 492 1.23 21.02 -25.99
CA LEU A 492 1.42 22.44 -26.35
C LEU A 492 2.91 22.79 -26.42
N GLU A 493 3.67 22.46 -25.38
CA GLU A 493 5.10 22.73 -25.31
C GLU A 493 5.88 21.99 -26.40
N GLY A 494 5.53 20.74 -26.65
CA GLY A 494 6.09 19.97 -27.75
C GLY A 494 5.82 20.59 -29.12
N LYS A 495 4.68 21.27 -29.31
CA LYS A 495 4.39 22.02 -30.55
C LYS A 495 5.19 23.33 -30.62
N ILE A 496 5.30 24.06 -29.51
CA ILE A 496 6.07 25.30 -29.43
C ILE A 496 7.56 25.06 -29.71
N ARG A 497 8.17 24.05 -29.09
CA ARG A 497 9.59 23.69 -29.29
C ARG A 497 9.91 23.36 -30.75
N ARG A 498 8.93 22.85 -31.49
CA ARG A 498 9.04 22.49 -32.91
C ARG A 498 8.65 23.64 -33.85
N GLY A 499 8.45 24.86 -33.34
CA GLY A 499 8.12 26.03 -34.13
C GLY A 499 6.81 25.91 -34.91
N ARG A 500 5.83 25.17 -34.38
CA ARG A 500 4.53 24.98 -35.07
C ARG A 500 3.74 26.30 -35.09
N PRO A 501 2.97 26.57 -36.16
CA PRO A 501 2.25 27.83 -36.31
C PRO A 501 1.19 28.02 -35.22
N PRO A 502 0.85 29.26 -34.83
CA PRO A 502 -0.07 29.53 -33.71
C PRO A 502 -1.43 28.86 -33.82
N LEU A 503 -2.00 28.79 -35.03
CA LEU A 503 -3.26 28.08 -35.33
C LEU A 503 -3.26 26.62 -34.85
N SER A 504 -2.10 25.97 -34.84
CA SER A 504 -1.98 24.58 -34.40
C SER A 504 -1.83 24.40 -32.88
N LEU A 505 -1.63 25.50 -32.13
CA LEU A 505 -1.45 25.50 -30.68
C LEU A 505 -2.77 25.56 -29.92
N GLY A 506 -3.76 26.26 -30.49
CA GLY A 506 -5.00 26.66 -29.83
C GLY A 506 -5.71 25.54 -29.09
N ASP A 507 -5.87 24.36 -29.71
CA ASP A 507 -6.57 23.24 -29.07
C ASP A 507 -5.87 22.76 -27.80
N ALA A 508 -4.57 22.54 -27.87
CA ALA A 508 -3.79 22.04 -26.73
C ALA A 508 -3.74 23.10 -25.62
N ALA A 509 -3.61 24.37 -25.98
CA ALA A 509 -3.67 25.50 -25.06
C ALA A 509 -5.04 25.57 -24.35
N ARG A 510 -6.14 25.49 -25.11
CA ARG A 510 -7.51 25.54 -24.58
C ARG A 510 -7.78 24.40 -23.61
N CYS A 511 -7.43 23.18 -24.00
CA CYS A 511 -7.57 22.02 -23.16
C CYS A 511 -6.73 22.14 -21.88
N ALA A 512 -5.47 22.57 -21.96
CA ALA A 512 -4.61 22.73 -20.78
C ALA A 512 -5.18 23.77 -19.81
N THR A 513 -5.57 24.95 -20.30
CA THR A 513 -6.17 26.00 -19.47
C THR A 513 -7.48 25.54 -18.85
N ARG A 514 -8.35 24.81 -19.57
CA ARG A 514 -9.58 24.24 -18.99
C ARG A 514 -9.29 23.39 -17.76
N GLY A 515 -8.27 22.53 -17.83
CA GLY A 515 -7.87 21.69 -16.70
C GLY A 515 -7.33 22.50 -15.52
N TYR A 516 -6.45 23.47 -15.77
CA TYR A 516 -5.96 24.35 -14.70
C TYR A 516 -7.06 25.25 -14.14
N THR A 517 -8.05 25.65 -14.93
CA THR A 517 -9.24 26.36 -14.41
C THR A 517 -10.00 25.48 -13.44
N ALA A 518 -10.36 24.25 -13.86
CA ALA A 518 -11.06 23.32 -12.98
C ALA A 518 -10.29 23.03 -11.67
N TYR A 519 -8.95 22.98 -11.73
CA TYR A 519 -8.08 22.88 -10.54
C TYR A 519 -8.09 24.15 -9.68
N VAL A 520 -7.87 25.33 -10.28
CA VAL A 520 -7.79 26.61 -9.54
C VAL A 520 -9.12 26.93 -8.86
N ASP A 521 -10.23 26.62 -9.52
CA ASP A 521 -11.56 26.90 -9.02
C ASP A 521 -11.85 26.12 -7.73
N THR A 522 -11.16 25.00 -7.45
CA THR A 522 -11.31 24.27 -6.17
C THR A 522 -10.85 25.05 -4.95
N PHE A 523 -10.09 26.14 -5.13
CA PHE A 523 -9.58 26.99 -4.07
C PHE A 523 -10.34 28.33 -3.95
N GLU A 524 -11.38 28.56 -4.76
CA GLU A 524 -12.08 29.85 -4.84
C GLU A 524 -12.63 30.31 -3.48
N ASP A 525 -13.26 29.39 -2.74
CA ASP A 525 -13.80 29.70 -1.40
C ASP A 525 -12.70 30.08 -0.40
N GLN A 526 -11.52 29.48 -0.51
CA GLN A 526 -10.40 29.76 0.38
C GLN A 526 -9.74 31.10 0.04
N VAL A 527 -9.39 31.30 -1.23
CA VAL A 527 -8.63 32.47 -1.70
C VAL A 527 -9.49 33.73 -1.77
N GLY A 528 -10.79 33.60 -2.01
CA GLY A 528 -11.72 34.71 -2.16
C GLY A 528 -11.69 35.36 -3.56
N SER A 529 -12.62 36.27 -3.79
CA SER A 529 -12.87 36.87 -5.12
C SER A 529 -11.97 38.07 -5.45
N ASP A 530 -11.36 38.72 -4.46
CA ASP A 530 -10.43 39.83 -4.68
C ASP A 530 -9.06 39.30 -5.14
N ARG A 531 -8.76 39.51 -6.42
CA ARG A 531 -7.54 39.02 -7.05
C ARG A 531 -6.29 39.82 -6.68
N LEU A 532 -6.45 41.05 -6.20
CA LEU A 532 -5.35 41.92 -5.78
C LEU A 532 -5.04 41.78 -4.29
N ASN A 533 -6.00 41.30 -3.49
CA ASN A 533 -5.81 40.97 -2.08
C ASN A 533 -6.30 39.54 -1.76
N PRO A 534 -5.66 38.50 -2.33
CA PRO A 534 -6.09 37.13 -2.11
C PRO A 534 -5.81 36.64 -0.69
N ARG A 535 -6.73 35.85 -0.12
CA ARG A 535 -6.49 35.13 1.15
C ARG A 535 -5.50 33.98 0.95
N ARG A 536 -4.77 33.67 2.01
CA ARG A 536 -3.74 32.64 2.00
C ARG A 536 -4.35 31.23 1.97
N ILE A 537 -3.76 30.35 1.17
CA ILE A 537 -4.03 28.91 1.22
C ILE A 537 -3.45 28.34 2.52
N ILE A 538 -4.25 27.55 3.23
CA ILE A 538 -3.92 27.01 4.56
C ILE A 538 -2.86 25.91 4.44
N ASP A 539 -2.99 25.06 3.43
CA ASP A 539 -2.07 23.95 3.20
C ASP A 539 -0.80 24.46 2.48
N SER A 540 0.34 24.40 3.19
CA SER A 540 1.62 24.85 2.67
C SER A 540 2.12 24.02 1.48
N ASP A 541 1.74 22.75 1.41
CA ASP A 541 2.17 21.85 0.32
C ASP A 541 1.38 22.15 -0.96
N GLU A 542 0.13 22.63 -0.81
CA GLU A 542 -0.73 23.02 -1.93
C GLU A 542 -0.53 24.46 -2.37
N GLU A 543 -0.13 25.36 -1.47
CA GLU A 543 0.06 26.78 -1.72
C GLU A 543 0.96 27.04 -2.94
N LYS A 544 2.15 26.42 -2.96
CA LYS A 544 3.09 26.56 -4.10
C LYS A 544 2.55 25.95 -5.39
N THR A 545 1.92 24.79 -5.28
CA THR A 545 1.32 24.09 -6.43
C THR A 545 0.20 24.92 -7.05
N TYR A 546 -0.60 25.59 -6.23
CA TYR A 546 -1.66 26.49 -6.67
C TYR A 546 -1.13 27.72 -7.41
N VAL A 547 -0.15 28.42 -6.83
CA VAL A 547 0.44 29.61 -7.48
C VAL A 547 1.11 29.20 -8.81
N THR A 548 1.81 28.06 -8.83
CA THR A 548 2.39 27.49 -10.05
C THR A 548 1.31 27.17 -11.09
N ALA A 549 0.19 26.56 -10.69
CA ALA A 549 -0.92 26.25 -11.58
C ALA A 549 -1.50 27.51 -12.23
N ARG A 550 -1.64 28.62 -11.49
CA ARG A 550 -2.11 29.90 -12.05
C ARG A 550 -1.11 30.52 -13.02
N PHE A 551 0.18 30.51 -12.70
CA PHE A 551 1.22 30.93 -13.63
C PHE A 551 1.19 30.14 -14.95
N ILE A 552 1.08 28.81 -14.87
CA ILE A 552 1.00 27.95 -16.04
C ILE A 552 -0.33 28.16 -16.79
N ARG A 553 -1.44 28.40 -16.07
CA ARG A 553 -2.73 28.74 -16.67
C ARG A 553 -2.62 30.02 -17.51
N ALA A 554 -1.96 31.07 -17.01
CA ALA A 554 -1.68 32.29 -17.76
C ALA A 554 -0.94 32.00 -19.08
N ARG A 555 0.15 31.22 -18.99
CA ARG A 555 0.97 30.86 -20.15
C ARG A 555 0.19 30.06 -21.19
N THR A 556 -0.60 29.08 -20.77
CA THR A 556 -1.44 28.27 -21.66
C THR A 556 -2.56 29.12 -22.27
N ALA A 557 -3.24 29.95 -21.47
CA ALA A 557 -4.31 30.84 -21.92
C ALA A 557 -3.83 31.79 -23.03
N SER A 558 -2.63 32.36 -22.88
CA SER A 558 -2.03 33.26 -23.88
C SER A 558 -1.83 32.66 -25.27
N LYS A 559 -1.91 31.32 -25.40
CA LYS A 559 -1.70 30.56 -26.65
C LYS A 559 -2.99 29.99 -27.25
N GLN A 560 -4.15 30.34 -26.72
CA GLN A 560 -5.45 29.83 -27.18
C GLN A 560 -5.99 30.48 -28.44
N HIS A 561 -5.41 31.60 -28.87
CA HIS A 561 -5.89 32.37 -30.02
C HIS A 561 -5.77 31.61 -31.35
N GLY A 562 -6.38 32.16 -32.41
CA GLY A 562 -6.43 31.57 -33.74
C GLY A 562 -7.81 30.97 -34.01
N GLN A 563 -7.96 29.65 -33.91
CA GLN A 563 -9.25 29.00 -34.16
C GLN A 563 -10.33 29.32 -33.11
N PHE A 564 -9.94 29.78 -31.91
CA PHE A 564 -10.83 29.96 -30.76
C PHE A 564 -11.08 31.43 -30.37
N GLY A 565 -10.60 32.38 -31.18
CA GLY A 565 -10.76 33.80 -30.90
C GLY A 565 -9.50 34.60 -31.18
N SER A 566 -9.57 35.88 -30.83
CA SER A 566 -8.52 36.84 -31.12
C SER A 566 -7.34 36.72 -30.16
N GLU A 567 -6.16 37.21 -30.58
CA GLU A 567 -4.98 37.23 -29.69
C GLU A 567 -5.22 38.16 -28.50
N ALA A 568 -5.95 39.26 -28.70
CA ALA A 568 -6.27 40.18 -27.62
C ALA A 568 -7.09 39.52 -26.50
N ASP A 569 -8.05 38.68 -26.84
CA ASP A 569 -8.90 38.00 -25.85
C ASP A 569 -8.13 36.94 -25.07
N ALA A 570 -7.31 36.15 -25.76
CA ALA A 570 -6.44 35.16 -25.12
C ALA A 570 -5.45 35.81 -24.13
N LEU A 571 -4.87 36.96 -24.51
CA LEU A 571 -3.99 37.74 -23.63
C LEU A 571 -4.76 38.38 -22.48
N GLY A 572 -6.02 38.79 -22.69
CA GLY A 572 -6.89 39.30 -21.63
C GLY A 572 -7.20 38.25 -20.56
N VAL A 573 -7.49 37.01 -20.96
CA VAL A 573 -7.67 35.90 -20.02
C VAL A 573 -6.37 35.59 -19.26
N ALA A 574 -5.24 35.59 -19.95
CA ALA A 574 -3.94 35.34 -19.31
C ALA A 574 -3.55 36.44 -18.30
N LEU A 575 -3.89 37.71 -18.58
CA LEU A 575 -3.56 38.85 -17.73
C LEU A 575 -4.13 38.70 -16.31
N ILE A 576 -5.31 38.09 -16.17
CA ILE A 576 -5.94 37.83 -14.86
C ILE A 576 -5.00 37.08 -13.91
N ASP A 577 -4.28 36.08 -14.42
CA ASP A 577 -3.36 35.28 -13.61
C ASP A 577 -1.98 35.90 -13.51
N TYR A 578 -1.53 36.63 -14.54
CA TYR A 578 -0.32 37.43 -14.46
C TYR A 578 -0.40 38.54 -13.41
N GLU A 579 -1.58 39.11 -13.16
CA GLU A 579 -1.79 40.08 -12.07
C GLU A 579 -1.87 39.38 -10.70
N PHE A 580 -2.53 38.21 -10.64
CA PHE A 580 -2.74 37.48 -9.40
C PHE A 580 -1.44 36.97 -8.77
N VAL A 581 -0.56 36.32 -9.55
CA VAL A 581 0.64 35.66 -9.03
C VAL A 581 1.55 36.61 -8.22
N PRO A 582 1.98 37.78 -8.74
CA PRO A 582 2.83 38.68 -7.97
C PRO A 582 2.09 39.31 -6.79
N ALA A 583 0.80 39.60 -6.91
CA ALA A 583 -0.02 40.08 -5.78
C ALA A 583 -0.04 39.05 -4.64
N TYR A 584 -0.23 37.77 -4.96
CA TYR A 584 -0.24 36.69 -3.97
C TYR A 584 1.14 36.49 -3.32
N VAL A 585 2.20 36.40 -4.12
CA VAL A 585 3.58 36.17 -3.62
C VAL A 585 4.01 37.31 -2.70
N LYS A 586 3.72 38.56 -3.08
CA LYS A 586 4.03 39.74 -2.27
C LYS A 586 3.20 39.82 -0.99
N ALA A 587 1.90 39.53 -1.05
CA ALA A 587 1.00 39.60 0.09
C ALA A 587 1.39 38.60 1.20
N HIS A 588 1.84 37.40 0.81
CA HIS A 588 2.10 36.29 1.75
C HIS A 588 3.58 35.96 1.95
N GLY A 589 4.49 36.67 1.26
CA GLY A 589 5.94 36.44 1.38
C GLY A 589 6.35 35.03 0.96
N LEU A 590 5.77 34.51 -0.14
CA LEU A 590 5.93 33.11 -0.54
C LEU A 590 7.31 32.84 -1.15
N VAL A 591 8.17 32.15 -0.39
CA VAL A 591 9.55 31.82 -0.79
C VAL A 591 9.62 30.76 -1.88
N GLY A 592 10.46 30.98 -2.89
CA GLY A 592 10.72 30.05 -3.99
C GLY A 592 9.81 30.24 -5.21
N MET A 593 9.07 31.35 -5.28
CA MET A 593 8.20 31.73 -6.41
C MET A 593 8.62 33.09 -7.02
N GLU A 594 9.84 33.54 -6.73
CA GLU A 594 10.35 34.85 -7.16
C GLU A 594 10.46 34.93 -8.69
N GLN A 595 10.94 33.86 -9.34
CA GLN A 595 11.09 33.83 -10.79
C GLN A 595 9.74 33.91 -11.52
N GLU A 596 8.75 33.14 -11.07
CA GLU A 596 7.38 33.19 -11.59
C GLU A 596 6.77 34.57 -11.38
N SER A 597 6.93 35.14 -10.18
CA SER A 597 6.45 36.49 -9.85
C SER A 597 7.05 37.55 -10.77
N ASP A 598 8.38 37.57 -10.90
CA ASP A 598 9.10 38.55 -11.72
C ASP A 598 8.69 38.47 -13.21
N LEU A 599 8.52 37.25 -13.74
CA LEU A 599 8.02 37.04 -15.10
C LEU A 599 6.60 37.57 -15.27
N CYS A 600 5.73 37.37 -14.28
CA CYS A 600 4.36 37.87 -14.31
C CYS A 600 4.31 39.40 -14.27
N GLU A 601 5.14 40.05 -13.46
CA GLU A 601 5.25 41.51 -13.39
C GLU A 601 5.69 42.11 -14.74
N GLN A 602 6.68 41.49 -15.40
CA GLN A 602 7.10 41.89 -16.75
C GLN A 602 5.96 41.77 -17.77
N MET A 603 5.17 40.69 -17.69
CA MET A 603 4.00 40.51 -18.55
C MET A 603 2.93 41.56 -18.27
N CYS A 604 2.68 41.93 -17.00
CA CYS A 604 1.73 42.98 -16.63
C CYS A 604 2.15 44.37 -17.16
N ALA A 605 3.45 44.64 -17.26
CA ALA A 605 3.95 45.89 -17.83
C ALA A 605 3.75 45.99 -19.37
N LEU A 606 3.75 44.85 -20.07
CA LEU A 606 3.75 44.80 -21.54
C LEU A 606 2.38 44.51 -22.16
N LEU A 607 1.62 43.58 -21.57
CA LEU A 607 0.40 43.04 -22.16
C LEU A 607 -0.74 44.06 -22.31
N PRO A 608 -1.03 44.97 -21.35
CA PRO A 608 -2.15 45.91 -21.48
C PRO A 608 -2.06 46.76 -22.75
N THR A 609 -0.90 47.36 -23.02
CA THR A 609 -0.68 48.16 -24.23
C THR A 609 -0.78 47.30 -25.50
N LYS A 610 -0.25 46.07 -25.47
CA LYS A 610 -0.37 45.12 -26.60
C LYS A 610 -1.83 44.73 -26.88
N ILE A 611 -2.62 44.46 -25.85
CA ILE A 611 -4.04 44.11 -25.97
C ILE A 611 -4.81 45.27 -26.60
N VAL A 612 -4.60 46.50 -26.13
CA VAL A 612 -5.25 47.70 -26.72
C VAL A 612 -4.88 47.86 -28.19
N HIS A 613 -3.61 47.66 -28.54
CA HIS A 613 -3.14 47.74 -29.92
C HIS A 613 -3.80 46.67 -30.81
N LEU A 614 -3.80 45.41 -30.39
CA LEU A 614 -4.43 44.31 -31.12
C LEU A 614 -5.93 44.53 -31.34
N ARG A 615 -6.66 44.98 -30.31
CA ARG A 615 -8.09 45.33 -30.43
C ARG A 615 -8.34 46.46 -31.42
N SER A 616 -7.45 47.46 -31.45
CA SER A 616 -7.52 48.55 -32.42
C SER A 616 -7.31 48.03 -33.86
N MET A 617 -6.31 47.17 -34.06
CA MET A 617 -6.07 46.53 -35.36
C MET A 617 -7.26 45.69 -35.83
N GLU A 618 -7.84 44.88 -34.94
CA GLU A 618 -9.02 44.05 -35.22
C GLU A 618 -10.25 44.89 -35.61
N LYS A 619 -10.48 46.00 -34.90
CA LYS A 619 -11.55 46.96 -35.21
C LYS A 619 -11.38 47.64 -36.58
N ASN A 620 -10.14 47.89 -36.99
CA ASN A 620 -9.81 48.52 -38.26
C ASN A 620 -9.77 47.52 -39.42
N ALA A 621 -9.45 46.24 -39.18
CA ALA A 621 -9.47 45.19 -40.20
C ALA A 621 -10.88 44.85 -40.71
N GLY A 622 -11.92 45.10 -39.90
CA GLY A 622 -13.33 44.98 -40.33
C GLY A 622 -13.83 46.15 -41.19
N LYS A 623 -13.00 47.17 -41.45
CA LYS A 623 -13.30 48.30 -42.33
C LYS A 623 -12.37 48.23 -43.54
N ASP A 624 -12.76 47.49 -44.57
CA ASP A 624 -12.03 47.46 -45.83
C ASP A 624 -12.08 48.86 -46.49
N PRO A 625 -10.95 49.55 -46.74
CA PRO A 625 -10.92 50.80 -47.48
C PRO A 625 -11.24 50.64 -48.98
N LEU A 626 -11.36 49.41 -49.48
CA LEU A 626 -11.60 49.11 -50.90
C LEU A 626 -13.00 48.54 -51.20
N ALA A 627 -13.92 48.53 -50.23
CA ALA A 627 -15.34 48.37 -50.52
C ALA A 627 -15.88 49.67 -51.16
N VAL A 628 -15.47 49.93 -52.40
CA VAL A 628 -16.10 50.93 -53.27
C VAL A 628 -17.51 50.42 -53.55
N ASP A 629 -18.50 51.12 -53.01
CA ASP A 629 -19.90 50.99 -53.38
C ASP A 629 -20.03 51.16 -54.91
N PRO A 630 -20.45 50.12 -55.66
CA PRO A 630 -20.61 50.22 -57.11
C PRO A 630 -21.71 51.20 -57.55
N LEU A 631 -22.46 51.79 -56.62
CA LEU A 631 -23.62 52.65 -56.92
C LEU A 631 -23.40 54.14 -56.65
N ALA A 632 -22.19 54.58 -56.28
CA ALA A 632 -21.89 56.00 -56.05
C ALA A 632 -21.34 56.74 -57.29
N VAL A 633 -21.86 56.44 -58.49
CA VAL A 633 -21.79 57.34 -59.66
C VAL A 633 -23.12 57.26 -60.41
N GLN A 634 -24.06 58.13 -60.06
CA GLN A 634 -25.07 58.67 -60.96
C GLN A 634 -25.59 60.01 -60.43
#